data_AF-A0A1C5HJA8-F1
#
_entry.id   AF-A0A1C5HJA8-F1
#
_cell.length_a   1.000
_cell.length_b   1.000
_cell.length_c   1.000
_cell.angle_alpha   90.00
_cell.angle_beta   90.00
_cell.angle_gamma   90.00
#
_symmetry.space_group_name_H-M   'P 1'
#
loop_
_entity.id
_entity.type
_entity.pdbx_description
1 polymer ?
#
loop_
_entity_poly.entity_id
_entity_poly.type
_entity_poly.pdbx_seq_one_letter_code
_entity_poly.pdbx_strand_id
1 'polypeptide(L)'
;MADKGPKVAAGRIQLVGESSAVSRLELFLDLIFVFAFVTVTAMAAADLTVANLLHAGVLLVLLWSCWLSYAWVGNAVRVDRGVMPVAMFGLAAIVLVMGANLQEAFADKPGGLPGPLLFVICYLVIRSSTLLILTIVTRSTPDHRPGLAQLWLPLFAAAVVLLAAALLPRPLGEGSVAGEWARFGLLLLALVVEYGGSMALRLTSWPISSVKHWTERFHLIILVAFGEIIISAGMGQGVGTGTPVSWGVVSGAVLSMLLVGVLWWTYFDIARFGAEDALERASGRTRALLARDAYTFLHLPMIAGLILLSLGLKHTFNGLAFKSIQHESGLGLFALYGGVALYLVGLIAFERRSMGLLGRGPITGVALVLVLAPVAAHLPVVLGLGLLAAAVVSLVMLDRTVFRVRHRALHGAIEPVTERFSGVTPKELFLDLVYVFAFIQVTELMTAVPNARGLFEGVVVLALLWWSWSCYAWLGSAFRTENAVARAMLLGAAASILVIAITVPVVFADLPGGLSGPVVFVTAYGVVRALNLVAFWMITRRDRAFRGQLVRLAVPAAVVLALLYAAAAVPQTSTDPDAFQPVRSALWVAAVVVDFGSGYLLNARHWLVRSAEHWADRFGLIILVALGGAIVSTGLSVTNRAVSTMMVLATVLGLVLIATLWWAYFDVDATMGQRRVQSLSDGQRSRLALEAYTYAHLVMIIGIVLVALGLRKTVAEVERFHGPVGWDMPLLTLFGGVILFLLGDKLFWWRITQRIRPLRVVAILTLIALTAVCTRVSRLAGLAVLAAALTAFALAETISTRQVRRAIREPLVPESATPPLRKH
;
A
#
# COMPACT_ATOMS: atom_id res chain seq x y z
N MET A 1 15.97 21.27 27.80
CA MET A 1 15.95 22.12 26.59
C MET A 1 14.56 22.71 26.48
N ALA A 2 14.44 24.04 26.53
CA ALA A 2 13.16 24.71 26.39
C ALA A 2 12.62 24.50 24.96
N ASP A 3 11.48 23.83 24.84
CA ASP A 3 10.78 23.61 23.58
C ASP A 3 10.28 24.98 23.06
N LYS A 4 11.08 25.62 22.21
CA LYS A 4 10.65 26.82 21.50
C LYS A 4 9.50 26.40 20.61
N GLY A 5 8.31 26.98 20.84
CA GLY A 5 7.08 26.64 20.11
C GLY A 5 7.26 26.55 18.59
N PRO A 6 6.32 25.89 17.88
CA PRO A 6 6.50 25.52 16.48
C PRO A 6 6.86 26.74 15.61
N LYS A 7 7.99 26.66 14.90
CA LYS A 7 8.36 27.69 13.92
C LYS A 7 7.32 27.71 12.80
N VAL A 8 6.70 28.87 12.58
CA VAL A 8 5.68 29.07 11.55
C VAL A 8 6.27 29.93 10.43
N ALA A 9 6.28 29.42 9.20
CA ALA A 9 6.60 30.18 8.00
C ALA A 9 5.38 31.02 7.55
N ALA A 10 5.60 31.99 6.65
CA ALA A 10 4.55 32.86 6.14
C ALA A 10 3.29 32.06 5.72
N GLY A 11 2.11 32.45 6.22
CA GLY A 11 0.82 31.84 5.82
C GLY A 11 0.32 30.65 6.64
N ARG A 12 0.71 30.49 7.92
CA ARG A 12 0.30 29.38 8.83
C ARG A 12 0.91 28.00 8.49
N ILE A 13 1.97 27.97 7.68
CA ILE A 13 2.71 26.74 7.38
C ILE A 13 3.64 26.41 8.56
N GLN A 14 3.46 25.23 9.15
CA GLN A 14 4.27 24.80 10.30
C GLN A 14 5.48 24.01 9.83
N LEU A 15 6.67 24.32 10.35
CA LEU A 15 7.89 23.58 10.04
C LEU A 15 7.97 22.28 10.85
N VAL A 16 8.67 21.30 10.28
CA VAL A 16 8.99 20.03 10.94
C VAL A 16 10.04 20.24 12.03
N GLY A 17 9.83 19.61 13.19
CA GLY A 17 10.83 19.53 14.27
C GLY A 17 11.74 18.32 14.12
N GLU A 18 12.89 18.32 14.81
CA GLU A 18 13.93 17.29 14.68
C GLU A 18 13.46 15.85 14.98
N SER A 19 12.42 15.69 15.80
CA SER A 19 11.85 14.39 16.20
C SER A 19 10.49 14.07 15.58
N SER A 20 10.05 14.82 14.55
CA SER A 20 8.76 14.55 13.90
C SER A 20 8.78 13.20 13.19
N ALA A 21 7.70 12.43 13.35
CA ALA A 21 7.42 11.21 12.59
C ALA A 21 6.69 11.52 11.29
N VAL A 22 6.62 10.55 10.39
CA VAL A 22 5.81 10.63 9.17
C VAL A 22 4.32 10.67 9.52
N SER A 23 3.59 11.62 8.92
CA SER A 23 2.17 11.77 9.16
C SER A 23 1.33 10.73 8.43
N ARG A 24 0.13 10.44 8.92
CA ARG A 24 -0.82 9.53 8.26
C ARG A 24 -1.26 10.04 6.87
N LEU A 25 -1.22 11.35 6.66
CA LEU A 25 -1.49 11.95 5.35
C LEU A 25 -0.37 11.61 4.36
N GLU A 26 0.88 11.63 4.81
CA GLU A 26 2.03 11.23 3.99
C GLU A 26 1.96 9.78 3.55
N LEU A 27 1.60 8.89 4.48
CA LEU A 27 1.36 7.48 4.17
C LEU A 27 0.23 7.29 3.15
N PHE A 28 -0.88 8.02 3.32
CA PHE A 28 -2.00 7.95 2.38
C PHE A 28 -1.57 8.37 0.97
N LEU A 29 -0.79 9.44 0.86
CA LEU A 29 -0.38 9.99 -0.43
C LEU A 29 0.65 9.11 -1.15
N ASP A 30 1.48 8.37 -0.41
CA ASP A 30 2.35 7.35 -1.02
C ASP A 30 1.56 6.25 -1.73
N LEU A 31 0.34 5.94 -1.28
CA LEU A 31 -0.50 4.92 -1.92
C LEU A 31 -0.93 5.31 -3.33
N ILE A 32 -0.96 6.60 -3.66
CA ILE A 32 -1.25 7.09 -5.02
C ILE A 32 -0.08 6.79 -5.95
N PHE A 33 1.16 6.87 -5.45
CA PHE A 33 2.34 6.49 -6.20
C PHE A 33 2.41 4.99 -6.47
N VAL A 34 1.85 4.14 -5.58
CA VAL A 34 1.68 2.70 -5.85
C VAL A 34 0.95 2.51 -7.17
N PHE A 35 -0.20 3.17 -7.36
CA PHE A 35 -0.97 3.09 -8.60
C PHE A 35 -0.15 3.54 -9.81
N ALA A 36 0.60 4.64 -9.71
CA ALA A 36 1.45 5.09 -10.80
C ALA A 36 2.51 4.04 -11.18
N PHE A 37 3.13 3.38 -10.20
CA PHE A 37 4.06 2.28 -10.46
C PHE A 37 3.39 1.06 -11.08
N VAL A 38 2.21 0.64 -10.59
CA VAL A 38 1.39 -0.42 -11.20
C VAL A 38 1.17 -0.12 -12.70
N THR A 39 0.82 1.13 -13.03
CA THR A 39 0.55 1.52 -14.41
C THR A 39 1.81 1.50 -15.28
N VAL A 40 2.97 1.91 -14.76
CA VAL A 40 4.25 1.78 -15.48
C VAL A 40 4.58 0.31 -15.76
N THR A 41 4.46 -0.56 -14.74
CA THR A 41 4.67 -2.01 -14.93
C THR A 41 3.67 -2.58 -15.94
N ALA A 42 2.39 -2.20 -15.85
CA ALA A 42 1.35 -2.67 -16.75
C ALA A 42 1.56 -2.22 -18.20
N MET A 43 2.03 -0.99 -18.41
CA MET A 43 2.42 -0.48 -19.72
C MET A 43 3.56 -1.32 -20.31
N ALA A 44 4.63 -1.57 -19.55
CA ALA A 44 5.75 -2.39 -20.01
C ALA A 44 5.37 -3.86 -20.23
N ALA A 45 4.40 -4.37 -19.47
CA ALA A 45 3.94 -5.76 -19.55
C ALA A 45 3.00 -6.01 -20.74
N ALA A 46 2.34 -4.98 -21.27
CA ALA A 46 1.40 -5.11 -22.38
C ALA A 46 2.08 -5.61 -23.66
N ASP A 47 3.28 -5.10 -23.93
CA ASP A 47 4.17 -5.59 -24.98
C ASP A 47 5.61 -5.48 -24.51
N LEU A 48 6.22 -6.62 -24.18
CA LEU A 48 7.54 -6.65 -23.55
C LEU A 48 8.63 -6.51 -24.61
N THR A 49 8.99 -5.27 -24.91
CA THR A 49 10.07 -4.91 -25.85
C THR A 49 11.13 -4.05 -25.17
N VAL A 50 12.33 -3.97 -25.75
CA VAL A 50 13.40 -3.08 -25.24
C VAL A 50 12.95 -1.61 -25.25
N ALA A 51 12.20 -1.20 -26.27
CA ALA A 51 11.65 0.16 -26.36
C ALA A 51 10.70 0.46 -25.19
N ASN A 52 9.76 -0.44 -24.89
CA ASN A 52 8.82 -0.25 -23.78
C ASN A 52 9.50 -0.30 -22.41
N LEU A 53 10.57 -1.10 -22.25
CA LEU A 53 11.41 -1.07 -21.05
C LEU A 53 12.10 0.28 -20.86
N LEU A 54 12.62 0.88 -21.94
CA LEU A 54 13.24 2.21 -21.90
C LEU A 54 12.20 3.30 -21.60
N HIS A 55 11.05 3.27 -22.27
CA HIS A 55 9.92 4.17 -22.01
C HIS A 55 9.49 4.09 -20.55
N ALA A 56 9.26 2.89 -20.02
CA ALA A 56 8.92 2.66 -18.61
C ALA A 56 10.01 3.18 -17.66
N GLY A 57 11.29 2.98 -18.00
CA GLY A 57 12.42 3.48 -17.24
C GLY A 57 12.42 5.00 -17.10
N VAL A 58 12.23 5.74 -18.21
CA VAL A 58 12.16 7.22 -18.17
C VAL A 58 10.95 7.71 -17.39
N LEU A 59 9.78 7.10 -17.59
CA LEU A 59 8.58 7.43 -16.80
C LEU A 59 8.78 7.15 -15.31
N LEU A 60 9.43 6.05 -14.95
CA LEU A 60 9.76 5.73 -13.56
C LEU A 60 10.65 6.81 -12.92
N VAL A 61 11.67 7.31 -13.64
CA VAL A 61 12.54 8.38 -13.14
C VAL A 61 11.76 9.70 -12.99
N LEU A 62 10.83 10.01 -13.90
CA LEU A 62 9.96 11.18 -13.76
C LEU A 62 9.01 11.05 -12.55
N LEU A 63 8.38 9.88 -12.36
CA LEU A 63 7.56 9.60 -11.17
C LEU A 63 8.38 9.68 -9.88
N TRP A 64 9.60 9.14 -9.89
CA TRP A 64 10.55 9.25 -8.78
C TRP A 64 10.86 10.72 -8.46
N SER A 65 11.09 11.55 -9.47
CA SER A 65 11.27 12.99 -9.29
C SER A 65 10.06 13.65 -8.62
N CYS A 66 8.83 13.32 -9.03
CA CYS A 66 7.61 13.82 -8.37
C CYS A 66 7.54 13.40 -6.89
N TRP A 67 7.74 12.11 -6.61
CA TRP A 67 7.72 11.59 -5.23
C TRP A 67 8.82 12.20 -4.36
N LEU A 68 10.03 12.37 -4.91
CA LEU A 68 11.15 12.96 -4.20
C LEU A 68 10.87 14.43 -3.80
N SER A 69 10.28 15.21 -4.72
CA SER A 69 9.82 16.58 -4.41
C SER A 69 8.88 16.59 -3.22
N TYR A 70 7.96 15.63 -3.20
CA TYR A 70 7.01 15.49 -2.12
C TYR A 70 7.68 15.09 -0.79
N ALA A 71 8.60 14.13 -0.81
CA ALA A 71 9.35 13.73 0.38
C ALA A 71 10.16 14.89 1.01
N TRP A 72 10.76 15.75 0.19
CA TRP A 72 11.44 16.96 0.67
C TRP A 72 10.48 17.97 1.29
N VAL A 73 9.30 18.20 0.70
CA VAL A 73 8.26 19.05 1.29
C VAL A 73 7.83 18.50 2.65
N GLY A 74 7.58 17.19 2.75
CA GLY A 74 7.22 16.53 4.01
C GLY A 74 8.29 16.64 5.08
N ASN A 75 9.58 16.65 4.71
CA ASN A 75 10.67 16.83 5.66
C ASN A 75 10.84 18.28 6.12
N ALA A 76 10.43 19.26 5.30
CA ALA A 76 10.52 20.68 5.63
C ALA A 76 9.28 21.20 6.39
N VAL A 77 8.10 20.68 6.07
CA VAL A 77 6.80 21.22 6.48
C VAL A 77 5.88 20.13 7.02
N ARG A 78 5.17 20.43 8.11
CA ARG A 78 4.10 19.55 8.62
C ARG A 78 2.89 19.59 7.71
N VAL A 79 2.81 18.59 6.83
CA VAL A 79 1.78 18.52 5.79
C VAL A 79 0.38 18.21 6.33
N ASP A 80 0.26 17.70 7.55
CA ASP A 80 -1.00 17.39 8.25
C ASP A 80 -1.64 18.62 8.94
N ARG A 81 -0.99 19.80 8.88
CA ARG A 81 -1.40 20.99 9.63
C ARG A 81 -1.71 22.20 8.75
N GLY A 82 -2.65 23.02 9.23
CA GLY A 82 -2.99 24.29 8.59
C GLY A 82 -3.66 24.09 7.24
N VAL A 83 -3.17 24.81 6.22
CA VAL A 83 -3.67 24.74 4.84
C VAL A 83 -3.05 23.59 4.05
N MET A 84 -1.96 22.99 4.56
CA MET A 84 -1.19 21.98 3.84
C MET A 84 -1.98 20.73 3.47
N PRO A 85 -2.90 20.19 4.29
CA PRO A 85 -3.69 19.03 3.89
C PRO A 85 -4.45 19.26 2.58
N VAL A 86 -5.14 20.40 2.44
CA VAL A 86 -5.91 20.73 1.22
C VAL A 86 -4.98 20.86 0.02
N ALA A 87 -3.85 21.55 0.17
CA ALA A 87 -2.85 21.66 -0.88
C ALA A 87 -2.31 20.28 -1.30
N MET A 88 -2.05 19.41 -0.33
CA MET A 88 -1.53 18.09 -0.57
C MET A 88 -2.52 17.15 -1.26
N PHE A 89 -3.80 17.17 -0.88
CA PHE A 89 -4.84 16.44 -1.60
C PHE A 89 -5.09 17.00 -3.02
N GLY A 90 -4.91 18.31 -3.23
CA GLY A 90 -4.91 18.89 -4.57
C GLY A 90 -3.77 18.34 -5.43
N LEU A 91 -2.55 18.28 -4.89
CA LEU A 91 -1.41 17.65 -5.57
C LEU A 91 -1.63 16.15 -5.82
N ALA A 92 -2.23 15.46 -4.85
CA ALA A 92 -2.62 14.07 -4.96
C ALA A 92 -3.53 13.79 -6.17
N ALA A 93 -4.50 14.68 -6.40
CA ALA A 93 -5.39 14.59 -7.56
C ALA A 93 -4.62 14.71 -8.87
N ILE A 94 -3.65 15.62 -8.94
CA ILE A 94 -2.80 15.82 -10.12
C ILE A 94 -1.90 14.61 -10.35
N VAL A 95 -1.32 14.02 -9.30
CA VAL A 95 -0.52 12.77 -9.40
C VAL A 95 -1.39 11.62 -9.89
N LEU A 96 -2.63 11.50 -9.39
CA LEU A 96 -3.55 10.45 -9.82
C LEU A 96 -3.94 10.58 -11.29
N VAL A 97 -4.23 11.80 -11.76
CA VAL A 97 -4.48 12.11 -13.18
C VAL A 97 -3.26 11.81 -14.03
N MET A 98 -2.07 12.21 -13.59
CA MET A 98 -0.81 11.88 -14.26
C MET A 98 -0.63 10.36 -14.37
N GLY A 99 -0.90 9.63 -13.29
CA GLY A 99 -0.83 8.16 -13.23
C GLY A 99 -1.80 7.48 -14.19
N ALA A 100 -3.03 7.98 -14.30
CA ALA A 100 -4.03 7.47 -15.25
C ALA A 100 -3.62 7.71 -16.71
N ASN A 101 -2.85 8.77 -16.97
CA ASN A 101 -2.40 9.18 -18.29
C ASN A 101 -1.02 8.60 -18.69
N LEU A 102 -0.38 7.80 -17.83
CA LEU A 102 0.98 7.28 -18.08
C LEU A 102 1.09 6.49 -19.39
N GLN A 103 0.05 5.74 -19.77
CA GLN A 103 0.04 4.97 -21.01
C GLN A 103 -0.01 5.81 -22.29
N GLU A 104 -0.40 7.09 -22.19
CA GLU A 104 -0.50 8.03 -23.30
C GLU A 104 0.60 9.09 -23.25
N ALA A 105 1.62 8.89 -22.41
CA ALA A 105 2.72 9.85 -22.26
C ALA A 105 3.56 10.03 -23.53
N PHE A 106 3.58 9.03 -24.42
CA PHE A 106 4.36 9.03 -25.67
C PHE A 106 3.51 9.19 -26.93
N ALA A 107 2.23 8.83 -26.90
CA ALA A 107 1.34 8.89 -28.04
C ALA A 107 -0.11 9.08 -27.58
N ASP A 108 -0.86 9.87 -28.33
CA ASP A 108 -2.29 10.10 -28.10
C ASP A 108 -3.11 8.86 -28.49
N LYS A 109 -4.15 8.56 -27.71
CA LYS A 109 -5.18 7.63 -28.15
C LYS A 109 -6.31 8.38 -28.87
N PRO A 110 -6.90 7.80 -29.94
CA PRO A 110 -8.00 8.43 -30.66
C PRO A 110 -9.19 8.77 -29.74
N GLY A 111 -9.72 9.99 -29.87
CA GLY A 111 -10.88 10.45 -29.11
C GLY A 111 -10.61 10.92 -27.67
N GLY A 112 -9.35 10.87 -27.21
CA GLY A 112 -8.91 11.39 -25.91
C GLY A 112 -8.43 12.84 -25.94
N LEU A 113 -8.07 13.34 -24.75
CA LEU A 113 -7.28 14.54 -24.57
C LEU A 113 -5.85 14.31 -25.07
N PRO A 114 -5.09 15.37 -25.40
CA PRO A 114 -3.68 15.24 -25.77
C PRO A 114 -2.85 14.65 -24.61
N GLY A 115 -2.53 13.37 -24.69
CA GLY A 115 -1.90 12.55 -23.66
C GLY A 115 -0.52 13.07 -23.25
N PRO A 116 0.45 13.23 -24.19
CA PRO A 116 1.78 13.73 -23.86
C PRO A 116 1.75 15.12 -23.22
N LEU A 117 0.87 16.00 -23.70
CA LEU A 117 0.70 17.34 -23.14
C LEU A 117 0.11 17.31 -21.74
N LEU A 118 -0.95 16.53 -21.52
CA LEU A 118 -1.55 16.37 -20.18
C LEU A 118 -0.53 15.83 -19.18
N PHE A 119 0.29 14.84 -19.58
CA PHE A 119 1.36 14.28 -18.75
C PHE A 119 2.37 15.37 -18.33
N VAL A 120 2.88 16.13 -19.30
CA VAL A 120 3.85 17.21 -19.05
C VAL A 120 3.26 18.32 -18.18
N ILE A 121 2.02 18.73 -18.42
CA ILE A 121 1.33 19.74 -17.59
C ILE A 121 1.22 19.24 -16.16
N CYS A 122 0.74 18.02 -15.93
CA CYS A 122 0.64 17.46 -14.59
C CYS A 122 2.01 17.40 -13.89
N TYR A 123 3.04 16.91 -14.58
CA TYR A 123 4.42 16.86 -14.05
C TYR A 123 4.90 18.26 -13.61
N LEU A 124 4.76 19.26 -14.49
CA LEU A 124 5.19 20.63 -14.21
C LEU A 124 4.39 21.28 -13.07
N VAL A 125 3.08 21.05 -12.99
CA VAL A 125 2.26 21.57 -11.88
C VAL A 125 2.70 20.95 -10.56
N ILE A 126 2.95 19.63 -10.51
CA ILE A 126 3.45 18.97 -9.31
C ILE A 126 4.78 19.57 -8.87
N ARG A 127 5.77 19.61 -9.78
CA ARG A 127 7.13 20.09 -9.49
C ARG A 127 7.18 21.57 -9.12
N SER A 128 6.44 22.41 -9.82
CA SER A 128 6.38 23.86 -9.52
C SER A 128 5.68 24.14 -8.19
N SER A 129 4.61 23.40 -7.86
CA SER A 129 3.89 23.59 -6.60
C SER A 129 4.72 23.19 -5.38
N THR A 130 5.42 22.04 -5.45
CA THR A 130 6.32 21.63 -4.35
C THR A 130 7.49 22.60 -4.19
N LEU A 131 8.04 23.09 -5.30
CA LEU A 131 9.12 24.08 -5.26
C LEU A 131 8.64 25.45 -4.74
N LEU A 132 7.40 25.85 -5.04
CA LEU A 132 6.77 27.05 -4.50
C LEU A 132 6.62 26.97 -2.98
N ILE A 133 6.18 25.82 -2.46
CA ILE A 133 6.09 25.59 -1.01
C ILE A 133 7.48 25.73 -0.36
N LEU A 134 8.51 25.11 -0.92
CA LEU A 134 9.90 25.22 -0.42
C LEU A 134 10.46 26.65 -0.55
N THR A 135 10.06 27.40 -1.58
CA THR A 135 10.42 28.81 -1.78
C THR A 135 9.80 29.70 -0.69
N ILE A 136 8.54 29.43 -0.30
CA ILE A 136 7.86 30.16 0.79
C ILE A 136 8.56 29.88 2.14
N VAL A 137 8.94 28.63 2.37
CA VAL A 137 9.66 28.20 3.58
C VAL A 137 11.03 28.88 3.67
N THR A 138 11.84 28.82 2.61
CA THR A 138 13.18 29.46 2.58
C THR A 138 13.12 30.97 2.79
N ARG A 139 12.15 31.67 2.19
CA ARG A 139 11.97 33.11 2.40
C ARG A 139 11.74 33.47 3.87
N SER A 140 11.19 32.54 4.66
CA SER A 140 10.87 32.74 6.07
C SER A 140 12.04 32.42 7.02
N THR A 141 13.15 31.83 6.52
CA THR A 141 14.34 31.47 7.30
C THR A 141 15.59 32.22 6.81
N PRO A 142 16.14 33.17 7.59
CA PRO A 142 17.24 34.04 7.15
C PRO A 142 18.54 33.32 6.76
N ASP A 143 18.84 32.18 7.39
CA ASP A 143 20.14 31.51 7.28
C ASP A 143 20.34 30.70 5.98
N HIS A 144 19.27 30.50 5.19
CA HIS A 144 19.28 29.58 4.04
C HIS A 144 18.71 30.22 2.78
N ARG A 145 19.25 31.36 2.35
CA ARG A 145 18.97 31.94 1.03
C ARG A 145 20.00 31.42 0.01
N PRO A 146 19.87 30.22 -0.60
CA PRO A 146 20.45 30.06 -1.92
C PRO A 146 19.80 31.11 -2.83
N GLY A 147 20.40 31.41 -3.98
CA GLY A 147 19.72 32.24 -4.96
C GLY A 147 18.37 31.58 -5.29
N LEU A 148 17.25 32.15 -4.84
CA LEU A 148 15.92 31.54 -5.07
C LEU A 148 15.69 31.29 -6.57
N ALA A 149 16.24 32.15 -7.43
CA ALA A 149 16.27 31.96 -8.88
C ALA A 149 17.01 30.67 -9.31
N GLN A 150 18.08 30.27 -8.62
CA GLN A 150 18.85 29.06 -8.91
C GLN A 150 18.01 27.80 -8.66
N LEU A 151 17.14 27.79 -7.63
CA LEU A 151 16.25 26.65 -7.36
C LEU A 151 15.27 26.36 -8.51
N TRP A 152 14.80 27.40 -9.19
CA TRP A 152 13.84 27.30 -10.28
C TRP A 152 14.47 27.09 -11.65
N LEU A 153 15.74 27.47 -11.83
CA LEU A 153 16.41 27.45 -13.14
C LEU A 153 16.45 26.05 -13.79
N PRO A 154 16.83 24.96 -13.09
CA PRO A 154 16.79 23.61 -13.69
C PRO A 154 15.38 23.19 -14.11
N LEU A 155 14.36 23.54 -13.30
CA LEU A 155 12.97 23.22 -13.61
C LEU A 155 12.47 24.00 -14.83
N PHE A 156 12.77 25.30 -14.95
CA PHE A 156 12.39 26.09 -16.12
C PHE A 156 13.07 25.58 -17.39
N ALA A 157 14.37 25.26 -17.32
CA ALA A 157 15.09 24.70 -18.45
C ALA A 157 14.50 23.33 -18.87
N ALA A 158 14.22 22.44 -17.91
CA ALA A 158 13.56 21.18 -18.17
C ALA A 158 12.13 21.37 -18.71
N ALA A 159 11.38 22.37 -18.23
CA ALA A 159 10.02 22.65 -18.68
C ALA A 159 9.95 23.02 -20.16
N VAL A 160 10.91 23.79 -20.67
CA VAL A 160 11.00 24.10 -22.10
C VAL A 160 11.19 22.82 -22.92
N VAL A 161 12.09 21.93 -22.48
CA VAL A 161 12.35 20.64 -23.15
C VAL A 161 11.14 19.71 -23.08
N LEU A 162 10.47 19.63 -21.93
CA LEU A 162 9.26 18.82 -21.75
C LEU A 162 8.10 19.32 -22.62
N LEU A 163 7.88 20.63 -22.69
CA LEU A 163 6.84 21.21 -23.56
C LEU A 163 7.16 20.99 -25.04
N ALA A 164 8.44 21.05 -25.42
CA ALA A 164 8.86 20.69 -26.77
C ALA A 164 8.57 19.20 -27.08
N ALA A 165 8.76 18.31 -26.10
CA ALA A 165 8.40 16.89 -26.25
C ALA A 165 6.88 16.69 -26.44
N ALA A 166 6.07 17.40 -25.65
CA ALA A 166 4.62 17.33 -25.72
C ALA A 166 4.05 17.89 -27.04
N LEU A 167 4.67 18.95 -27.59
CA LEU A 167 4.18 19.67 -28.76
C LEU A 167 4.88 19.26 -30.08
N LEU A 168 5.46 18.06 -30.12
CA LEU A 168 6.16 17.56 -31.32
C LEU A 168 5.23 17.61 -32.56
N PRO A 169 5.68 18.20 -33.69
CA PRO A 169 4.84 18.42 -34.87
C PRO A 169 4.29 17.12 -35.47
N ARG A 170 3.04 17.16 -35.95
CA ARG A 170 2.32 16.01 -36.55
C ARG A 170 3.08 15.18 -37.62
N PRO A 171 3.87 15.74 -38.55
CA PRO A 171 4.62 14.90 -39.50
C PRO A 171 5.70 14.04 -38.84
N LEU A 172 6.11 14.37 -37.62
CA LEU A 172 7.03 13.63 -36.76
C LEU A 172 6.33 13.14 -35.48
N GLY A 173 5.00 13.24 -35.35
CA GLY A 173 4.32 13.11 -34.07
C GLY A 173 2.91 12.55 -34.25
N GLU A 174 2.63 11.48 -33.50
CA GLU A 174 1.41 10.63 -33.55
C GLU A 174 1.59 9.41 -34.47
N GLY A 175 1.77 8.23 -33.86
CA GLY A 175 1.85 6.93 -34.53
C GLY A 175 3.15 6.60 -35.29
N SER A 176 4.06 7.57 -35.46
CA SER A 176 5.38 7.32 -36.07
C SER A 176 6.43 6.92 -35.03
N VAL A 177 7.17 5.85 -35.33
CA VAL A 177 8.28 5.35 -34.48
C VAL A 177 9.32 6.46 -34.23
N ALA A 178 9.63 7.26 -35.25
CA ALA A 178 10.57 8.38 -35.12
C ALA A 178 10.09 9.43 -34.09
N GLY A 179 8.78 9.69 -34.04
CA GLY A 179 8.18 10.62 -33.09
C GLY A 179 8.25 10.15 -31.65
N GLU A 180 7.98 8.86 -31.41
CA GLU A 180 8.10 8.25 -30.08
C GLU A 180 9.54 8.33 -29.56
N TRP A 181 10.53 8.00 -30.39
CA TRP A 181 11.94 8.11 -30.01
C TRP A 181 12.40 9.55 -29.83
N ALA A 182 11.89 10.49 -30.62
CA ALA A 182 12.16 11.92 -30.40
C ALA A 182 11.59 12.40 -29.05
N ARG A 183 10.35 12.00 -28.71
CA ARG A 183 9.73 12.27 -27.39
C ARG A 183 10.58 11.67 -26.28
N PHE A 184 10.95 10.40 -26.39
CA PHE A 184 11.81 9.73 -25.43
C PHE A 184 13.13 10.48 -25.22
N GLY A 185 13.82 10.86 -26.30
CA GLY A 185 15.06 11.61 -26.24
C GLY A 185 14.92 12.96 -25.55
N LEU A 186 13.83 13.68 -25.80
CA LEU A 186 13.53 14.96 -25.14
C LEU A 186 13.17 14.78 -23.67
N LEU A 187 12.38 13.78 -23.30
CA LEU A 187 12.10 13.47 -21.89
C LEU A 187 13.38 13.10 -21.12
N LEU A 188 14.26 12.31 -21.74
CA LEU A 188 15.56 11.96 -21.17
C LEU A 188 16.45 13.20 -21.03
N LEU A 189 16.48 14.08 -22.04
CA LEU A 189 17.21 15.34 -21.98
C LEU A 189 16.69 16.24 -20.85
N ALA A 190 15.37 16.34 -20.68
CA ALA A 190 14.77 17.10 -19.59
C ALA A 190 15.22 16.58 -18.21
N LEU A 191 15.28 15.25 -18.02
CA LEU A 191 15.81 14.64 -16.81
C LEU A 191 17.29 14.99 -16.59
N VAL A 192 18.10 14.91 -17.64
CA VAL A 192 19.53 15.28 -17.57
C VAL A 192 19.69 16.76 -17.18
N VAL A 193 18.89 17.65 -17.76
CA VAL A 193 18.88 19.09 -17.42
C VAL A 193 18.48 19.30 -15.96
N GLU A 194 17.43 18.61 -15.49
CA GLU A 194 16.92 18.78 -14.13
C GLU A 194 17.91 18.28 -13.07
N TYR A 195 18.40 17.04 -13.19
CA TYR A 195 19.36 16.45 -12.26
C TYR A 195 20.77 17.08 -12.40
N GLY A 196 21.23 17.29 -13.63
CA GLY A 196 22.53 17.91 -13.93
C GLY A 196 22.58 19.37 -13.48
N GLY A 197 21.54 20.15 -13.75
CA GLY A 197 21.40 21.53 -13.28
C GLY A 197 21.37 21.63 -11.75
N SER A 198 20.64 20.73 -11.08
CA SER A 198 20.61 20.65 -9.61
C SER A 198 21.98 20.33 -9.01
N MET A 199 22.76 19.47 -9.66
CA MET A 199 24.12 19.13 -9.25
C MET A 199 25.10 20.29 -9.48
N ALA A 200 25.06 20.91 -10.67
CA ALA A 200 25.94 22.00 -11.08
C ALA A 200 25.77 23.25 -10.20
N LEU A 201 24.52 23.59 -9.87
CA LEU A 201 24.18 24.72 -9.01
C LEU A 201 24.36 24.43 -7.51
N ARG A 202 24.83 23.23 -7.13
CA ARG A 202 25.03 22.80 -5.74
C ARG A 202 23.79 22.97 -4.85
N LEU A 203 22.60 22.90 -5.44
CA LEU A 203 21.30 22.98 -4.74
C LEU A 203 21.00 21.75 -3.87
N THR A 204 21.92 20.81 -3.87
CA THR A 204 21.80 19.47 -3.33
C THR A 204 22.26 19.34 -1.87
N SER A 205 22.64 20.45 -1.22
CA SER A 205 23.03 20.49 0.20
C SER A 205 21.90 20.98 1.11
N TRP A 206 20.64 20.70 0.76
CA TRP A 206 19.50 21.10 1.57
C TRP A 206 19.52 20.39 2.94
N PRO A 207 19.33 21.12 4.05
CA PRO A 207 19.36 20.51 5.38
C PRO A 207 18.16 19.61 5.63
N ILE A 208 18.41 18.45 6.23
CA ILE A 208 17.35 17.53 6.68
C ILE A 208 16.90 17.96 8.06
N SER A 209 15.60 18.23 8.21
CA SER A 209 15.05 18.66 9.50
C SER A 209 14.89 17.49 10.47
N SER A 210 14.37 16.35 10.00
CA SER A 210 14.25 15.12 10.80
C SER A 210 14.85 13.93 10.03
N VAL A 211 15.88 13.29 10.61
CA VAL A 211 16.52 12.10 10.04
C VAL A 211 15.57 10.90 10.09
N LYS A 212 14.88 10.72 11.22
CA LYS A 212 13.88 9.67 11.38
C LYS A 212 12.79 9.79 10.33
N HIS A 213 12.20 10.98 10.16
CA HIS A 213 11.18 11.22 9.12
C HIS A 213 11.72 10.90 7.72
N TRP A 214 12.92 11.39 7.40
CA TRP A 214 13.53 11.19 6.08
C TRP A 214 13.72 9.71 5.78
N THR A 215 14.43 8.98 6.65
CA THR A 215 14.64 7.54 6.49
C THR A 215 13.33 6.77 6.49
N GLU A 216 12.33 7.23 7.26
CA GLU A 216 11.01 6.63 7.33
C GLU A 216 10.28 6.62 5.99
N ARG A 217 10.24 7.78 5.31
CA ARG A 217 9.66 7.92 3.96
C ARG A 217 10.30 6.96 2.96
N PHE A 218 11.62 6.80 2.99
CA PHE A 218 12.32 5.96 2.01
C PHE A 218 12.14 4.46 2.24
N HIS A 219 12.07 3.99 3.48
CA HIS A 219 11.77 2.58 3.67
C HIS A 219 10.29 2.27 3.39
N LEU A 220 9.39 3.24 3.56
CA LEU A 220 7.98 3.09 3.19
C LEU A 220 7.78 3.00 1.68
N ILE A 221 8.52 3.77 0.88
CA ILE A 221 8.43 3.65 -0.59
C ILE A 221 9.02 2.31 -1.09
N ILE A 222 10.03 1.75 -0.41
CA ILE A 222 10.51 0.39 -0.66
C ILE A 222 9.41 -0.64 -0.35
N LEU A 223 8.65 -0.44 0.74
CA LEU A 223 7.51 -1.29 1.07
C LEU A 223 6.38 -1.18 0.03
N VAL A 224 6.12 0.02 -0.48
CA VAL A 224 5.20 0.26 -1.60
C VAL A 224 5.63 -0.51 -2.85
N ALA A 225 6.93 -0.50 -3.19
CA ALA A 225 7.45 -1.27 -4.33
C ALA A 225 7.31 -2.79 -4.14
N PHE A 226 7.45 -3.31 -2.91
CA PHE A 226 7.10 -4.71 -2.63
C PHE A 226 5.60 -4.99 -2.80
N GLY A 227 4.75 -4.01 -2.47
CA GLY A 227 3.31 -4.10 -2.71
C GLY A 227 2.95 -4.23 -4.18
N GLU A 228 3.62 -3.46 -5.03
CA GLU A 228 3.51 -3.58 -6.47
C GLU A 228 3.91 -4.97 -6.96
N ILE A 229 5.01 -5.54 -6.45
CA ILE A 229 5.39 -6.92 -6.80
C ILE A 229 4.31 -7.93 -6.38
N ILE A 230 3.73 -7.78 -5.19
CA ILE A 230 2.67 -8.68 -4.68
C ILE A 230 1.41 -8.57 -5.56
N ILE A 231 1.00 -7.34 -5.90
CA ILE A 231 -0.14 -7.08 -6.78
C ILE A 231 0.11 -7.69 -8.16
N SER A 232 1.27 -7.44 -8.77
CA SER A 232 1.61 -7.95 -10.09
C SER A 232 1.76 -9.47 -10.14
N ALA A 233 2.30 -10.11 -9.10
CA ALA A 233 2.34 -11.57 -8.99
C ALA A 233 0.92 -12.16 -8.87
N GLY A 234 0.03 -11.51 -8.13
CA GLY A 234 -1.34 -11.98 -7.94
C GLY A 234 -2.31 -11.64 -9.09
N MET A 235 -2.01 -10.63 -9.92
CA MET A 235 -2.81 -10.19 -11.07
C MET A 235 -2.23 -10.59 -12.43
N GLY A 236 -1.11 -11.32 -12.49
CA GLY A 236 -0.65 -11.92 -13.74
C GLY A 236 -1.82 -12.65 -14.38
N GLN A 237 -2.09 -12.42 -15.67
CA GLN A 237 -3.34 -12.69 -16.39
C GLN A 237 -3.81 -14.17 -16.39
N GLY A 238 -3.10 -15.06 -15.69
CA GLY A 238 -3.49 -16.42 -15.36
C GLY A 238 -4.26 -16.62 -14.05
N VAL A 239 -4.55 -15.55 -13.32
CA VAL A 239 -5.15 -15.61 -11.99
C VAL A 239 -6.32 -14.63 -11.91
N GLY A 240 -7.45 -15.06 -12.45
CA GLY A 240 -8.65 -14.23 -12.49
C GLY A 240 -9.86 -15.01 -12.99
N THR A 241 -11.00 -14.33 -13.05
CA THR A 241 -12.27 -14.91 -13.50
C THR A 241 -12.13 -15.55 -14.87
N GLY A 242 -12.15 -16.89 -14.92
CA GLY A 242 -12.05 -17.67 -16.16
C GLY A 242 -10.75 -18.47 -16.33
N THR A 243 -9.77 -18.36 -15.43
CA THR A 243 -8.53 -19.18 -15.46
C THR A 243 -8.45 -20.11 -14.26
N PRO A 244 -8.27 -21.43 -14.46
CA PRO A 244 -8.28 -22.38 -13.36
C PRO A 244 -7.00 -22.30 -12.54
N VAL A 245 -7.13 -22.33 -11.21
CA VAL A 245 -5.99 -22.37 -10.29
C VAL A 245 -5.20 -23.67 -10.52
N SER A 246 -3.89 -23.59 -10.76
CA SER A 246 -3.04 -24.76 -11.01
C SER A 246 -1.95 -24.88 -9.95
N TRP A 247 -1.33 -26.07 -9.82
CA TRP A 247 -0.14 -26.23 -8.98
C TRP A 247 1.01 -25.30 -9.42
N GLY A 248 1.11 -24.97 -10.71
CA GLY A 248 2.08 -24.00 -11.22
C GLY A 248 1.85 -22.60 -10.66
N VAL A 249 0.60 -22.13 -10.65
CA VAL A 249 0.23 -20.84 -10.05
C VAL A 249 0.46 -20.85 -8.53
N VAL A 250 0.04 -21.91 -7.82
CA VAL A 250 0.22 -22.00 -6.36
C VAL A 250 1.70 -22.04 -5.98
N SER A 251 2.50 -22.87 -6.65
CA SER A 251 3.95 -22.91 -6.42
C SER A 251 4.64 -21.61 -6.82
N GLY A 252 4.22 -21.00 -7.94
CA GLY A 252 4.67 -19.68 -8.37
C GLY A 252 4.42 -18.61 -7.31
N ALA A 253 3.23 -18.59 -6.71
CA ALA A 253 2.86 -17.63 -5.65
C ALA A 253 3.67 -17.85 -4.36
N VAL A 254 3.89 -19.10 -3.97
CA VAL A 254 4.72 -19.41 -2.80
C VAL A 254 6.18 -19.01 -3.03
N LEU A 255 6.73 -19.32 -4.21
CA LEU A 255 8.11 -18.98 -4.58
C LEU A 255 8.33 -17.48 -4.76
N SER A 256 7.37 -16.77 -5.37
CA SER A 256 7.43 -15.32 -5.52
C SER A 256 7.34 -14.62 -4.16
N MET A 257 6.47 -15.09 -3.25
CA MET A 257 6.41 -14.56 -1.90
C MET A 257 7.69 -14.84 -1.12
N LEU A 258 8.27 -16.04 -1.24
CA LEU A 258 9.57 -16.35 -0.65
C LEU A 258 10.65 -15.40 -1.17
N LEU A 259 10.74 -15.20 -2.49
CA LEU A 259 11.66 -14.26 -3.11
C LEU A 259 11.50 -12.84 -2.55
N VAL A 260 10.27 -12.31 -2.58
CA VAL A 260 9.94 -10.97 -2.07
C VAL A 260 10.29 -10.83 -0.59
N GLY A 261 9.93 -11.82 0.24
CA GLY A 261 10.20 -11.79 1.67
C GLY A 261 11.69 -11.84 2.02
N VAL A 262 12.48 -12.56 1.23
CA VAL A 262 13.94 -12.61 1.42
C VAL A 262 14.59 -11.31 0.97
N LEU A 263 14.17 -10.71 -0.16
CA LEU A 263 14.66 -9.39 -0.56
C LEU A 263 14.27 -8.32 0.47
N TRP A 264 13.02 -8.34 0.93
CA TRP A 264 12.55 -7.48 2.01
C TRP A 264 13.45 -7.61 3.25
N TRP A 265 13.81 -8.85 3.61
CA TRP A 265 14.72 -9.08 4.73
C TRP A 265 16.07 -8.40 4.52
N THR A 266 16.69 -8.51 3.33
CA THR A 266 18.04 -7.96 3.10
C THR A 266 18.14 -6.45 3.40
N TYR A 267 17.08 -5.68 3.13
CA TYR A 267 17.06 -4.24 3.43
C TYR A 267 16.63 -3.93 4.87
N PHE A 268 15.58 -4.60 5.37
CA PHE A 268 14.99 -4.28 6.67
C PHE A 268 15.70 -4.92 7.88
N ASP A 269 16.68 -5.80 7.66
CA ASP A 269 17.44 -6.41 8.76
C ASP A 269 18.53 -5.47 9.31
N ILE A 270 19.40 -4.95 8.43
CA ILE A 270 20.57 -4.14 8.83
C ILE A 270 20.62 -2.81 8.07
N ALA A 271 20.49 -2.83 6.75
CA ALA A 271 20.78 -1.67 5.90
C ALA A 271 19.95 -0.43 6.26
N ARG A 272 18.65 -0.59 6.55
CA ARG A 272 17.77 0.49 7.02
C ARG A 272 18.32 1.17 8.28
N PHE A 273 18.54 0.40 9.35
CA PHE A 273 18.90 0.93 10.66
C PHE A 273 20.32 1.49 10.66
N GLY A 274 21.26 0.83 9.97
CA GLY A 274 22.63 1.31 9.86
C GLY A 274 22.75 2.60 9.05
N ALA A 275 21.92 2.79 8.02
CA ALA A 275 21.90 4.03 7.26
C ALA A 275 21.23 5.20 8.00
N GLU A 276 20.25 4.92 8.87
CA GLU A 276 19.66 5.92 9.78
C GLU A 276 20.69 6.40 10.79
N ASP A 277 21.36 5.49 11.49
CA ASP A 277 22.44 5.80 12.43
C ASP A 277 23.59 6.57 11.76
N ALA A 278 23.98 6.21 10.53
CA ALA A 278 24.97 6.97 9.77
C ALA A 278 24.54 8.43 9.49
N LEU A 279 23.26 8.67 9.21
CA LEU A 279 22.71 10.01 9.02
C LEU A 279 22.62 10.80 10.33
N GLU A 280 22.26 10.14 11.43
CA GLU A 280 22.21 10.76 12.76
C GLU A 280 23.59 11.26 13.19
N ARG A 281 24.64 10.46 12.94
CA ARG A 281 26.04 10.81 13.25
C ARG A 281 26.61 11.91 12.35
N ALA A 282 26.16 11.99 11.10
CA ALA A 282 26.57 13.05 10.19
C ALA A 282 25.90 14.40 10.55
N SER A 283 26.55 15.53 10.25
CA SER A 283 25.97 16.87 10.47
C SER A 283 26.20 17.81 9.29
N GLY A 284 25.41 18.89 9.23
CA GLY A 284 25.53 19.95 8.22
C GLY A 284 25.52 19.45 6.77
N ARG A 285 26.48 19.93 5.97
CA ARG A 285 26.61 19.58 4.55
C ARG A 285 26.87 18.09 4.33
N THR A 286 27.61 17.43 5.22
CA THR A 286 27.92 16.00 5.10
C THR A 286 26.64 15.17 5.23
N ARG A 287 25.75 15.52 6.17
CA ARG A 287 24.43 14.87 6.30
C ARG A 287 23.58 15.05 5.03
N ALA A 288 23.53 16.27 4.49
CA ALA A 288 22.76 16.56 3.27
C ALA A 288 23.27 15.76 2.05
N LEU A 289 24.60 15.71 1.85
CA LEU A 289 25.21 14.93 0.78
C LEU A 289 24.99 13.42 0.97
N LEU A 290 25.12 12.93 2.21
CA LEU A 290 24.86 11.52 2.53
C LEU A 290 23.41 11.14 2.22
N ALA A 291 22.45 11.98 2.61
CA ALA A 291 21.04 11.72 2.34
C ALA A 291 20.71 11.75 0.85
N ARG A 292 21.26 12.70 0.12
CA ARG A 292 21.10 12.75 -1.33
C ARG A 292 21.69 11.52 -2.01
N ASP A 293 22.96 11.21 -1.74
CA ASP A 293 23.63 10.11 -2.43
C ASP A 293 22.96 8.78 -2.09
N ALA A 294 22.74 8.51 -0.80
CA ALA A 294 22.21 7.24 -0.33
C ALA A 294 20.70 7.10 -0.61
N TYR A 295 19.91 8.15 -0.38
CA TYR A 295 18.45 8.08 -0.48
C TYR A 295 17.93 8.60 -1.82
N THR A 296 18.33 9.79 -2.29
CA THR A 296 17.84 10.30 -3.58
C THR A 296 18.32 9.48 -4.78
N PHE A 297 19.60 9.11 -4.81
CA PHE A 297 20.20 8.46 -5.98
C PHE A 297 20.27 6.94 -5.87
N LEU A 298 20.77 6.39 -4.77
CA LEU A 298 21.01 4.95 -4.66
C LEU A 298 19.76 4.11 -4.36
N HIS A 299 18.69 4.70 -3.82
CA HIS A 299 17.40 3.99 -3.74
C HIS A 299 16.71 3.86 -5.09
N LEU A 300 16.96 4.75 -6.05
CA LEU A 300 16.32 4.69 -7.37
C LEU A 300 16.65 3.36 -8.10
N PRO A 301 17.91 2.90 -8.20
CA PRO A 301 18.21 1.56 -8.70
C PRO A 301 17.52 0.44 -7.93
N MET A 302 17.37 0.58 -6.61
CA MET A 302 16.66 -0.44 -5.82
C MET A 302 15.18 -0.50 -6.20
N ILE A 303 14.50 0.65 -6.27
CA ILE A 303 13.10 0.74 -6.70
C ILE A 303 12.96 0.24 -8.14
N ALA A 304 13.83 0.67 -9.06
CA ALA A 304 13.84 0.21 -10.44
C ALA A 304 14.04 -1.30 -10.55
N GLY A 305 14.92 -1.88 -9.73
CA GLY A 305 15.11 -3.33 -9.64
C GLY A 305 13.85 -4.07 -9.18
N LEU A 306 13.14 -3.53 -8.18
CA LEU A 306 11.87 -4.08 -7.70
C LEU A 306 10.74 -3.97 -8.73
N ILE A 307 10.64 -2.84 -9.44
CA ILE A 307 9.66 -2.66 -10.52
C ILE A 307 9.96 -3.58 -11.71
N LEU A 308 11.24 -3.74 -12.06
CA LEU A 308 11.68 -4.66 -13.12
C LEU A 308 11.41 -6.13 -12.72
N LEU A 309 11.63 -6.49 -11.46
CA LEU A 309 11.22 -7.78 -10.90
C LEU A 309 9.69 -7.97 -10.95
N SER A 310 8.92 -6.95 -10.61
CA SER A 310 7.44 -6.95 -10.70
C SER A 310 6.98 -7.28 -12.12
N LEU A 311 7.58 -6.63 -13.12
CA LEU A 311 7.35 -6.89 -14.54
C LEU A 311 7.69 -8.33 -14.94
N GLY A 312 8.85 -8.83 -14.51
CA GLY A 312 9.27 -10.21 -14.75
C GLY A 312 8.29 -11.23 -14.17
N LEU A 313 7.87 -11.04 -12.92
CA LEU A 313 6.88 -11.90 -12.27
C LEU A 313 5.52 -11.86 -12.98
N LYS A 314 5.06 -10.68 -13.41
CA LYS A 314 3.82 -10.56 -14.17
C LYS A 314 3.85 -11.39 -15.46
N HIS A 315 4.97 -11.37 -16.18
CA HIS A 315 5.16 -12.18 -17.39
C HIS A 315 5.21 -13.68 -17.06
N THR A 316 5.94 -14.06 -16.02
CA THR A 316 6.01 -15.44 -15.49
C THR A 316 4.64 -16.00 -15.14
N PHE A 317 3.78 -15.25 -14.47
CA PHE A 317 2.44 -15.73 -14.13
C PHE A 317 1.51 -15.85 -15.35
N ASN A 318 1.72 -15.06 -16.41
CA ASN A 318 1.02 -15.30 -17.69
C ASN A 318 1.41 -16.66 -18.29
N GLY A 319 2.69 -17.04 -18.22
CA GLY A 319 3.16 -18.34 -18.69
C GLY A 319 2.65 -19.53 -17.85
N LEU A 320 2.47 -19.34 -16.54
CA LEU A 320 1.94 -20.37 -15.62
C LEU A 320 0.43 -20.67 -15.81
N ALA A 321 -0.30 -19.75 -16.45
CA ALA A 321 -1.73 -19.86 -16.73
C ALA A 321 -2.07 -20.97 -17.74
N PHE A 322 -1.20 -21.17 -18.72
CA PHE A 322 -1.42 -22.07 -19.85
C PHE A 322 -0.71 -23.40 -19.59
N LYS A 323 -1.37 -24.53 -19.87
CA LYS A 323 -0.88 -25.92 -19.66
C LYS A 323 0.37 -26.33 -20.48
N SER A 324 1.14 -25.39 -21.03
CA SER A 324 2.33 -25.69 -21.83
C SER A 324 3.62 -25.45 -21.04
N ILE A 325 4.61 -26.33 -21.22
CA ILE A 325 5.97 -26.18 -20.71
C ILE A 325 6.61 -25.01 -21.46
N GLN A 326 6.28 -23.78 -21.03
CA GLN A 326 6.89 -22.58 -21.57
C GLN A 326 8.21 -22.31 -20.85
N HIS A 327 9.19 -21.84 -21.62
CA HIS A 327 10.47 -21.39 -21.11
C HIS A 327 10.43 -19.86 -21.06
N GLU A 328 10.87 -19.30 -19.95
CA GLU A 328 11.11 -17.86 -19.85
C GLU A 328 12.34 -17.51 -20.68
N SER A 329 12.16 -16.84 -21.81
CA SER A 329 13.28 -16.47 -22.69
C SER A 329 13.24 -15.00 -23.09
N GLY A 330 14.42 -14.46 -23.40
CA GLY A 330 14.57 -13.06 -23.80
C GLY A 330 14.35 -12.08 -22.65
N LEU A 331 13.40 -11.17 -22.82
CA LEU A 331 13.21 -10.00 -21.94
C LEU A 331 12.51 -10.32 -20.61
N GLY A 332 11.68 -11.38 -20.55
CA GLY A 332 11.00 -11.79 -19.32
C GLY A 332 11.99 -12.25 -18.25
N LEU A 333 12.93 -13.12 -18.65
CA LEU A 333 14.04 -13.57 -17.80
C LEU A 333 14.97 -12.42 -17.40
N PHE A 334 15.29 -11.51 -18.32
CA PHE A 334 16.06 -10.30 -18.02
C PHE A 334 15.34 -9.43 -16.97
N ALA A 335 14.03 -9.24 -17.10
CA ALA A 335 13.26 -8.47 -16.13
C ALA A 335 13.27 -9.16 -14.74
N LEU A 336 13.05 -10.47 -14.70
CA LEU A 336 13.00 -11.26 -13.48
C LEU A 336 14.36 -11.32 -12.73
N TYR A 337 15.42 -11.80 -13.40
CA TYR A 337 16.76 -11.96 -12.80
C TYR A 337 17.52 -10.63 -12.74
N GLY A 338 17.42 -9.81 -13.79
CA GLY A 338 18.03 -8.49 -13.84
C GLY A 338 17.43 -7.52 -12.84
N GLY A 339 16.12 -7.62 -12.54
CA GLY A 339 15.47 -6.86 -11.47
C GLY A 339 16.07 -7.16 -10.09
N VAL A 340 16.24 -8.45 -9.76
CA VAL A 340 16.91 -8.88 -8.51
C VAL A 340 18.36 -8.42 -8.47
N ALA A 341 19.11 -8.59 -9.56
CA ALA A 341 20.50 -8.16 -9.65
C ALA A 341 20.62 -6.64 -9.45
N LEU A 342 19.78 -5.85 -10.11
CA LEU A 342 19.76 -4.38 -9.99
C LEU A 342 19.42 -3.93 -8.57
N TYR A 343 18.45 -4.58 -7.93
CA TYR A 343 18.11 -4.32 -6.53
C TYR A 343 19.31 -4.58 -5.60
N LEU A 344 19.95 -5.75 -5.74
CA LEU A 344 21.10 -6.11 -4.89
C LEU A 344 22.32 -5.23 -5.15
N VAL A 345 22.58 -4.83 -6.40
CA VAL A 345 23.65 -3.86 -6.73
C VAL A 345 23.35 -2.50 -6.11
N GLY A 346 22.10 -2.03 -6.20
CA GLY A 346 21.64 -0.82 -5.51
C GLY A 346 21.83 -0.90 -4.01
N LEU A 347 21.49 -2.04 -3.40
CA LEU A 347 21.68 -2.30 -1.98
C LEU A 347 23.17 -2.27 -1.59
N ILE A 348 24.05 -2.93 -2.34
CA ILE A 348 25.51 -2.91 -2.09
C ILE A 348 26.05 -1.48 -2.16
N ALA A 349 25.64 -0.71 -3.18
CA ALA A 349 26.06 0.67 -3.32
C ALA A 349 25.54 1.54 -2.17
N PHE A 350 24.29 1.32 -1.75
CA PHE A 350 23.68 1.98 -0.61
C PHE A 350 24.44 1.67 0.70
N GLU A 351 24.71 0.40 1.00
CA GLU A 351 25.48 -0.03 2.17
C GLU A 351 26.90 0.54 2.17
N ARG A 352 27.56 0.55 1.01
CA ARG A 352 28.90 1.12 0.85
C ARG A 352 28.89 2.63 1.11
N ARG A 353 27.91 3.35 0.57
CA ARG A 353 27.84 4.81 0.70
C ARG A 353 27.43 5.27 2.10
N SER A 354 26.52 4.54 2.74
CA SER A 354 25.94 4.86 4.05
C SER A 354 26.81 4.40 5.20
N MET A 355 27.23 3.13 5.19
CA MET A 355 27.89 2.49 6.32
C MET A 355 29.38 2.20 6.05
N GLY A 356 29.88 2.42 4.82
CA GLY A 356 31.24 2.01 4.43
C GLY A 356 31.40 0.49 4.34
N LEU A 357 30.30 -0.26 4.27
CA LEU A 357 30.30 -1.72 4.28
C LEU A 357 30.15 -2.26 2.86
N LEU A 358 30.89 -3.33 2.56
CA LEU A 358 30.61 -4.21 1.44
C LEU A 358 29.92 -5.47 1.98
N GLY A 359 28.62 -5.60 1.72
CA GLY A 359 27.81 -6.75 2.09
C GLY A 359 28.23 -7.98 1.29
N ARG A 360 28.87 -8.96 1.94
CA ARG A 360 29.30 -10.20 1.27
C ARG A 360 28.11 -11.05 0.81
N GLY A 361 27.04 -11.09 1.60
CA GLY A 361 25.79 -11.75 1.24
C GLY A 361 25.20 -11.22 -0.07
N PRO A 362 24.86 -9.92 -0.17
CA PRO A 362 24.36 -9.32 -1.42
C PRO A 362 25.28 -9.55 -2.63
N ILE A 363 26.61 -9.46 -2.47
CA ILE A 363 27.58 -9.75 -3.55
C ILE A 363 27.47 -11.19 -4.03
N THR A 364 27.41 -12.16 -3.10
CA THR A 364 27.19 -13.56 -3.47
C THR A 364 25.83 -13.77 -4.12
N GLY A 365 24.79 -13.05 -3.70
CA GLY A 365 23.48 -13.04 -4.34
C GLY A 365 23.55 -12.58 -5.80
N VAL A 366 24.21 -11.45 -6.07
CA VAL A 366 24.42 -10.96 -7.45
C VAL A 366 25.17 -12.00 -8.29
N ALA A 367 26.26 -12.56 -7.76
CA ALA A 367 27.03 -13.57 -8.48
C ALA A 367 26.19 -14.82 -8.81
N LEU A 368 25.43 -15.34 -7.83
CA LEU A 368 24.55 -16.50 -8.03
C LEU A 368 23.45 -16.21 -9.05
N VAL A 369 22.78 -15.04 -8.95
CA VAL A 369 21.72 -14.65 -9.89
C VAL A 369 22.26 -14.57 -11.32
N LEU A 370 23.42 -13.93 -11.52
CA LEU A 370 24.03 -13.81 -12.85
C LEU A 370 24.49 -15.15 -13.42
N VAL A 371 25.03 -16.05 -12.59
CA VAL A 371 25.49 -17.38 -13.01
C VAL A 371 24.32 -18.33 -13.30
N LEU A 372 23.22 -18.23 -12.54
CA LEU A 372 22.07 -19.10 -12.70
C LEU A 372 21.09 -18.64 -13.77
N ALA A 373 21.12 -17.37 -14.19
CA ALA A 373 20.22 -16.85 -15.23
C ALA A 373 20.31 -17.63 -16.56
N PRO A 374 21.51 -17.93 -17.12
CA PRO A 374 21.60 -18.75 -18.34
C PRO A 374 21.04 -20.16 -18.16
N VAL A 375 21.19 -20.75 -16.97
CA VAL A 375 20.61 -22.07 -16.67
C VAL A 375 19.09 -21.99 -16.62
N ALA A 376 18.55 -20.97 -15.98
CA ALA A 376 17.11 -20.75 -15.85
C ALA A 376 16.40 -20.53 -17.20
N ALA A 377 17.10 -19.98 -18.20
CA ALA A 377 16.57 -19.83 -19.56
C ALA A 377 16.17 -21.18 -20.23
N HIS A 378 16.76 -22.28 -19.76
CA HIS A 378 16.51 -23.63 -20.26
C HIS A 378 15.60 -24.45 -19.34
N LEU A 379 15.03 -23.83 -18.30
CA LEU A 379 14.14 -24.50 -17.36
C LEU A 379 12.68 -24.07 -17.55
N PRO A 380 11.72 -24.94 -17.18
CA PRO A 380 10.33 -24.54 -16.99
C PRO A 380 10.22 -23.35 -16.04
N VAL A 381 9.27 -22.46 -16.30
CA VAL A 381 9.05 -21.21 -15.55
C VAL A 381 9.11 -21.38 -14.02
N VAL A 382 8.42 -22.38 -13.47
CA VAL A 382 8.40 -22.66 -12.02
C VAL A 382 9.80 -23.01 -11.48
N LEU A 383 10.57 -23.82 -12.22
CA LEU A 383 11.92 -24.19 -11.83
C LEU A 383 12.89 -23.02 -11.98
N GLY A 384 12.72 -22.19 -13.01
CA GLY A 384 13.47 -20.94 -13.16
C GLY A 384 13.22 -19.97 -12.00
N LEU A 385 11.96 -19.81 -11.57
CA LEU A 385 11.62 -19.01 -10.39
C LEU A 385 12.15 -19.66 -9.10
N GLY A 386 12.10 -20.99 -9.01
CA GLY A 386 12.65 -21.77 -7.90
C GLY A 386 14.16 -21.60 -7.75
N LEU A 387 14.90 -21.61 -8.87
CA LEU A 387 16.34 -21.32 -8.88
C LEU A 387 16.63 -19.90 -8.38
N LEU A 388 15.86 -18.90 -8.82
CA LEU A 388 16.02 -17.52 -8.37
C LEU A 388 15.76 -17.40 -6.86
N ALA A 389 14.67 -18.00 -6.38
CA ALA A 389 14.35 -18.02 -4.97
C ALA A 389 15.45 -18.73 -4.16
N ALA A 390 15.97 -19.86 -4.65
CA ALA A 390 17.08 -20.58 -4.01
C ALA A 390 18.38 -19.74 -3.97
N ALA A 391 18.69 -19.00 -5.04
CA ALA A 391 19.85 -18.11 -5.09
C ALA A 391 19.76 -17.01 -4.02
N VAL A 392 18.58 -16.38 -3.90
CA VAL A 392 18.36 -15.31 -2.91
C VAL A 392 18.29 -15.87 -1.49
N VAL A 393 17.67 -17.02 -1.26
CA VAL A 393 17.68 -17.70 0.06
C VAL A 393 19.11 -18.06 0.47
N SER A 394 19.92 -18.55 -0.47
CA SER A 394 21.32 -18.91 -0.21
C SER A 394 22.12 -17.72 0.30
N LEU A 395 21.86 -16.51 -0.20
CA LEU A 395 22.52 -15.29 0.27
C LEU A 395 22.26 -15.04 1.76
N VAL A 396 21.00 -15.18 2.22
CA VAL A 396 20.64 -14.96 3.63
C VAL A 396 21.13 -16.10 4.51
N MET A 397 21.10 -17.34 4.01
CA MET A 397 21.64 -18.49 4.73
C MET A 397 23.15 -18.36 4.94
N LEU A 398 23.90 -17.92 3.93
CA LEU A 398 25.34 -17.65 4.04
C LEU A 398 25.63 -16.55 5.08
N ASP A 399 24.84 -15.47 5.09
CA ASP A 399 25.02 -14.39 6.07
C ASP A 399 24.80 -14.87 7.52
N ARG A 400 23.80 -15.74 7.71
CA ARG A 400 23.44 -16.34 9.00
C ARG A 400 24.38 -17.45 9.48
N THR A 401 25.03 -18.17 8.56
CA THR A 401 25.84 -19.36 8.87
C THR A 401 27.33 -19.07 8.76
N VAL A 402 27.81 -18.76 7.55
CA VAL A 402 29.22 -18.53 7.23
C VAL A 402 29.69 -17.18 7.78
N PHE A 403 28.89 -16.12 7.59
CA PHE A 403 29.24 -14.77 8.06
C PHE A 403 28.65 -14.41 9.43
N ARG A 404 28.25 -15.43 10.22
CA ARG A 404 27.54 -15.28 11.50
C ARG A 404 28.20 -14.32 12.49
N VAL A 405 29.53 -14.29 12.54
CA VAL A 405 30.28 -13.43 13.48
C VAL A 405 30.10 -11.96 13.12
N ARG A 406 30.26 -11.64 11.83
CA ARG A 406 30.04 -10.28 11.32
C ARG A 406 28.57 -9.89 11.43
N HIS A 407 27.66 -10.80 11.10
CA HIS A 407 26.22 -10.56 11.22
C HIS A 407 25.80 -10.22 12.65
N ARG A 408 26.28 -10.98 13.65
CA ARG A 408 26.01 -10.68 15.08
C ARG A 408 26.63 -9.37 15.53
N ALA A 409 27.85 -9.06 15.08
CA ALA A 409 28.50 -7.80 15.42
C ALA A 409 27.74 -6.59 14.85
N LEU A 410 27.24 -6.69 13.61
CA LEU A 410 26.42 -5.64 13.00
C LEU A 410 25.07 -5.50 13.70
N HIS A 411 24.40 -6.61 14.04
CA HIS A 411 23.16 -6.60 14.82
C HIS A 411 23.34 -5.93 16.19
N GLY A 412 24.41 -6.27 16.92
CA GLY A 412 24.72 -5.61 18.20
C GLY A 412 25.02 -4.12 18.06
N ALA A 413 25.55 -3.68 16.91
CA ALA A 413 25.81 -2.26 16.66
C ALA A 413 24.54 -1.44 16.40
N ILE A 414 23.49 -2.06 15.86
CA ILE A 414 22.21 -1.40 15.54
C ILE A 414 21.11 -1.65 16.59
N GLU A 415 21.29 -2.63 17.48
CA GLU A 415 20.33 -2.98 18.53
C GLU A 415 19.83 -1.77 19.35
N PRO A 416 20.68 -0.81 19.78
CA PRO A 416 20.21 0.38 20.49
C PRO A 416 19.28 1.28 19.66
N VAL A 417 19.42 1.28 18.34
CA VAL A 417 18.56 2.03 17.42
C VAL A 417 17.25 1.28 17.23
N THR A 418 17.30 -0.05 17.05
CA THR A 418 16.12 -0.91 16.94
C THR A 418 15.26 -0.88 18.20
N GLU A 419 15.84 -0.87 19.40
CA GLU A 419 15.11 -0.80 20.68
C GLU A 419 14.35 0.52 20.88
N ARG A 420 14.80 1.62 20.25
CA ARG A 420 14.09 2.91 20.30
C ARG A 420 12.80 2.93 19.48
N PHE A 421 12.53 1.92 18.63
CA PHE A 421 11.32 1.87 17.82
C PHE A 421 10.10 1.37 18.59
N SER A 422 9.26 2.30 19.07
CA SER A 422 7.97 2.01 19.71
C SER A 422 6.79 1.82 18.73
N GLY A 423 6.96 2.16 17.45
CA GLY A 423 5.89 2.16 16.43
C GLY A 423 5.67 0.82 15.73
N VAL A 424 4.71 0.78 14.80
CA VAL A 424 4.43 -0.41 13.97
C VAL A 424 5.66 -0.84 13.18
N THR A 425 5.96 -2.14 13.21
CA THR A 425 7.17 -2.68 12.60
C THR A 425 6.98 -2.90 11.10
N PRO A 426 8.05 -2.80 10.28
CA PRO A 426 7.92 -3.01 8.83
C PRO A 426 7.38 -4.39 8.43
N LYS A 427 7.60 -5.43 9.25
CA LYS A 427 7.06 -6.78 9.01
C LYS A 427 5.54 -6.82 9.13
N GLU A 428 4.97 -6.01 10.01
CA GLU A 428 3.53 -5.89 10.20
C GLU A 428 2.90 -5.16 9.00
N LEU A 429 3.54 -4.08 8.53
CA LEU A 429 3.15 -3.38 7.31
C LEU A 429 3.25 -4.28 6.07
N PHE A 430 4.30 -5.11 5.99
CA PHE A 430 4.47 -6.08 4.91
C PHE A 430 3.32 -7.09 4.91
N LEU A 431 2.92 -7.60 6.08
CA LEU A 431 1.77 -8.50 6.19
C LEU A 431 0.46 -7.82 5.77
N ASP A 432 0.23 -6.57 6.18
CA ASP A 432 -0.96 -5.80 5.79
C ASP A 432 -1.10 -5.65 4.28
N LEU A 433 0.02 -5.46 3.61
CA LEU A 433 0.07 -5.28 2.17
C LEU A 433 -0.50 -6.49 1.42
N VAL A 434 -0.18 -7.70 1.89
CA VAL A 434 -0.73 -8.94 1.32
C VAL A 434 -2.23 -9.08 1.62
N TYR A 435 -2.68 -8.68 2.82
CA TYR A 435 -4.11 -8.69 3.15
C TYR A 435 -4.91 -7.69 2.31
N VAL A 436 -4.36 -6.51 2.05
CA VAL A 436 -5.05 -5.50 1.23
C VAL A 436 -5.10 -5.96 -0.22
N PHE A 437 -4.08 -6.64 -0.73
CA PHE A 437 -4.20 -7.33 -2.00
C PHE A 437 -5.36 -8.35 -1.99
N ALA A 438 -5.54 -9.13 -0.92
CA ALA A 438 -6.70 -10.01 -0.79
C ALA A 438 -8.04 -9.25 -0.80
N PHE A 439 -8.12 -8.04 -0.21
CA PHE A 439 -9.31 -7.18 -0.28
C PHE A 439 -9.59 -6.65 -1.70
N ILE A 440 -8.53 -6.34 -2.47
CA ILE A 440 -8.67 -6.01 -3.89
C ILE A 440 -9.27 -7.20 -4.65
N GLN A 441 -8.80 -8.42 -4.40
CA GLN A 441 -9.34 -9.63 -5.04
C GLN A 441 -10.79 -9.92 -4.63
N VAL A 442 -11.22 -9.55 -3.41
CA VAL A 442 -12.65 -9.57 -3.04
C VAL A 442 -13.46 -8.57 -3.87
N THR A 443 -12.90 -7.39 -4.14
CA THR A 443 -13.53 -6.39 -5.02
C THR A 443 -13.64 -6.92 -6.45
N GLU A 444 -12.62 -7.65 -6.95
CA GLU A 444 -12.67 -8.35 -8.24
C GLU A 444 -13.79 -9.38 -8.30
N LEU A 445 -13.92 -10.23 -7.26
CA LEU A 445 -15.00 -11.21 -7.14
C LEU A 445 -16.38 -10.53 -7.24
N MET A 446 -16.60 -9.45 -6.49
CA MET A 446 -17.86 -8.70 -6.55
C MET A 446 -18.06 -7.96 -7.89
N THR A 447 -16.98 -7.59 -8.57
CA THR A 447 -17.04 -6.92 -9.88
C THR A 447 -17.52 -7.88 -10.96
N ALA A 448 -17.03 -9.12 -10.91
CA ALA A 448 -17.33 -10.18 -11.86
C ALA A 448 -18.77 -10.70 -11.75
N VAL A 449 -19.33 -10.72 -10.53
CA VAL A 449 -20.72 -11.11 -10.27
C VAL A 449 -21.48 -9.91 -9.68
N PRO A 450 -21.88 -8.92 -10.49
CA PRO A 450 -22.39 -7.63 -10.00
C PRO A 450 -23.88 -7.69 -9.65
N ASN A 451 -24.25 -8.61 -8.77
CA ASN A 451 -25.59 -8.80 -8.25
C ASN A 451 -25.54 -8.95 -6.71
N ALA A 452 -26.69 -9.14 -6.08
CA ALA A 452 -26.77 -9.28 -4.62
C ALA A 452 -25.99 -10.50 -4.09
N ARG A 453 -25.86 -11.57 -4.88
CA ARG A 453 -25.11 -12.77 -4.52
C ARG A 453 -23.61 -12.49 -4.47
N GLY A 454 -23.04 -11.89 -5.53
CA GLY A 454 -21.60 -11.57 -5.54
C GLY A 454 -21.21 -10.60 -4.43
N LEU A 455 -22.10 -9.65 -4.08
CA LEU A 455 -21.94 -8.78 -2.93
C LEU A 455 -21.89 -9.57 -1.61
N PHE A 456 -22.85 -10.46 -1.39
CA PHE A 456 -22.90 -11.32 -0.20
C PHE A 456 -21.66 -12.22 -0.10
N GLU A 457 -21.31 -12.90 -1.18
CA GLU A 457 -20.14 -13.77 -1.30
C GLU A 457 -18.86 -13.03 -0.95
N GLY A 458 -18.67 -11.83 -1.51
CA GLY A 458 -17.51 -11.00 -1.21
C GLY A 458 -17.48 -10.52 0.25
N VAL A 459 -18.61 -10.14 0.86
CA VAL A 459 -18.67 -9.73 2.28
C VAL A 459 -18.31 -10.88 3.21
N VAL A 460 -18.77 -12.10 2.91
CA VAL A 460 -18.45 -13.31 3.67
C VAL A 460 -16.95 -13.63 3.61
N VAL A 461 -16.35 -13.59 2.41
CA VAL A 461 -14.90 -13.79 2.24
C VAL A 461 -14.10 -12.70 2.95
N LEU A 462 -14.53 -11.43 2.84
CA LEU A 462 -13.92 -10.30 3.52
C LEU A 462 -13.95 -10.46 5.05
N ALA A 463 -15.05 -10.96 5.61
CA ALA A 463 -15.16 -11.22 7.05
C ALA A 463 -14.16 -12.27 7.53
N LEU A 464 -13.94 -13.35 6.77
CA LEU A 464 -12.94 -14.37 7.11
C LEU A 464 -11.50 -13.83 7.04
N LEU A 465 -11.20 -13.06 5.99
CA LEU A 465 -9.91 -12.39 5.83
C LEU A 465 -9.66 -11.40 6.97
N TRP A 466 -10.66 -10.60 7.33
CA TRP A 466 -10.59 -9.66 8.44
C TRP A 466 -10.35 -10.35 9.78
N TRP A 467 -11.05 -11.45 10.04
CA TRP A 467 -10.83 -12.24 11.26
C TRP A 467 -9.41 -12.80 11.33
N SER A 468 -8.92 -13.35 10.22
CA SER A 468 -7.55 -13.85 10.12
C SER A 468 -6.53 -12.73 10.37
N TRP A 469 -6.68 -11.57 9.73
CA TRP A 469 -5.82 -10.41 9.95
C TRP A 469 -5.84 -9.97 11.41
N SER A 470 -7.03 -9.92 12.02
CA SER A 470 -7.20 -9.54 13.43
C SER A 470 -6.40 -10.45 14.35
N CYS A 471 -6.37 -11.77 14.11
CA CYS A 471 -5.56 -12.70 14.90
C CYS A 471 -4.05 -12.41 14.83
N TYR A 472 -3.54 -11.91 13.70
CA TYR A 472 -2.14 -11.48 13.58
C TYR A 472 -1.91 -10.10 14.20
N ALA A 473 -2.87 -9.19 14.15
CA ALA A 473 -2.81 -7.91 14.86
C ALA A 473 -2.75 -8.12 16.39
N TRP A 474 -3.55 -9.07 16.92
CA TRP A 474 -3.47 -9.51 18.31
C TRP A 474 -2.12 -10.14 18.65
N LEU A 475 -1.59 -11.00 17.77
CA LEU A 475 -0.28 -11.64 17.95
C LEU A 475 0.86 -10.61 18.04
N GLY A 476 0.90 -9.64 17.10
CA GLY A 476 1.92 -8.58 17.07
C GLY A 476 1.86 -7.63 18.27
N SER A 477 0.65 -7.32 18.74
CA SER A 477 0.43 -6.50 19.94
C SER A 477 0.86 -7.20 21.23
N ALA A 478 0.60 -8.51 21.33
CA ALA A 478 0.94 -9.29 22.53
C ALA A 478 2.44 -9.61 22.61
N PHE A 479 3.10 -9.86 21.47
CA PHE A 479 4.46 -10.38 21.43
C PHE A 479 5.31 -9.80 20.28
N ARG A 480 6.36 -9.06 20.65
CA ARG A 480 7.39 -8.57 19.74
C ARG A 480 8.58 -9.53 19.72
N THR A 481 8.48 -10.62 18.98
CA THR A 481 9.63 -11.49 18.72
C THR A 481 10.29 -11.15 17.38
N GLU A 482 11.62 -11.03 17.38
CA GLU A 482 12.41 -10.70 16.17
C GLU A 482 13.25 -11.87 15.64
N ASN A 483 13.07 -13.06 16.20
CA ASN A 483 13.86 -14.23 15.82
C ASN A 483 13.54 -14.75 14.41
N ALA A 484 14.45 -15.56 13.87
CA ALA A 484 14.35 -16.15 12.53
C ALA A 484 13.05 -16.92 12.31
N VAL A 485 12.61 -17.67 13.33
CA VAL A 485 11.43 -18.53 13.27
C VAL A 485 10.16 -17.71 13.12
N ALA A 486 10.01 -16.64 13.90
CA ALA A 486 8.86 -15.73 13.78
C ALA A 486 8.81 -15.06 12.41
N ARG A 487 9.96 -14.67 11.84
CA ARG A 487 10.04 -14.12 10.48
C ARG A 487 9.65 -15.16 9.42
N ALA A 488 10.14 -16.39 9.54
CA ALA A 488 9.78 -17.49 8.65
C ALA A 488 8.27 -17.83 8.72
N MET A 489 7.68 -17.81 9.91
CA MET A 489 6.23 -18.00 10.07
C MET A 489 5.42 -16.87 9.45
N LEU A 490 5.84 -15.61 9.64
CA LEU A 490 5.19 -14.47 9.00
C LEU A 490 5.29 -14.56 7.47
N LEU A 491 6.43 -15.01 6.95
CA LEU A 491 6.61 -15.24 5.51
C LEU A 491 5.73 -16.39 5.00
N GLY A 492 5.62 -17.49 5.75
CA GLY A 492 4.71 -18.59 5.43
C GLY A 492 3.23 -18.15 5.46
N ALA A 493 2.87 -17.28 6.41
CA ALA A 493 1.56 -16.68 6.48
C ALA A 493 1.29 -15.77 5.28
N ALA A 494 2.24 -14.89 4.93
CA ALA A 494 2.17 -14.03 3.76
C ALA A 494 2.02 -14.85 2.46
N ALA A 495 2.76 -15.95 2.31
CA ALA A 495 2.65 -16.83 1.13
C ALA A 495 1.27 -17.48 1.05
N SER A 496 0.76 -17.95 2.19
CA SER A 496 -0.57 -18.53 2.28
C SER A 496 -1.67 -17.49 2.01
N ILE A 497 -1.53 -16.25 2.46
CA ILE A 497 -2.49 -15.16 2.18
C ILE A 497 -2.44 -14.77 0.69
N LEU A 498 -1.27 -14.77 0.06
CA LEU A 498 -1.19 -14.58 -1.39
C LEU A 498 -1.93 -15.71 -2.13
N VAL A 499 -1.75 -16.97 -1.72
CA VAL A 499 -2.51 -18.12 -2.26
C VAL A 499 -4.02 -17.96 -2.05
N ILE A 500 -4.44 -17.44 -0.88
CA ILE A 500 -5.84 -17.10 -0.65
C ILE A 500 -6.31 -16.05 -1.66
N ALA A 501 -5.58 -14.93 -1.79
CA ALA A 501 -5.94 -13.81 -2.65
C ALA A 501 -6.09 -14.21 -4.13
N ILE A 502 -5.17 -15.01 -4.68
CA ILE A 502 -5.26 -15.53 -6.05
C ILE A 502 -6.47 -16.45 -6.26
N THR A 503 -6.96 -17.09 -5.19
CA THR A 503 -8.07 -18.04 -5.24
C THR A 503 -9.43 -17.39 -4.98
N VAL A 504 -9.48 -16.20 -4.37
CA VAL A 504 -10.71 -15.46 -4.07
C VAL A 504 -11.66 -15.36 -5.28
N PRO A 505 -11.21 -15.00 -6.50
CA PRO A 505 -12.11 -14.88 -7.66
C PRO A 505 -12.84 -16.16 -8.06
N VAL A 506 -12.35 -17.34 -7.64
CA VAL A 506 -12.90 -18.66 -7.97
C VAL A 506 -13.30 -19.46 -6.71
N VAL A 507 -13.43 -18.79 -5.56
CA VAL A 507 -13.63 -19.44 -4.26
C VAL A 507 -14.98 -20.17 -4.12
N PHE A 508 -15.98 -19.81 -4.94
CA PHE A 508 -17.31 -20.41 -4.94
C PHE A 508 -17.58 -21.31 -6.16
N ALA A 509 -16.68 -21.37 -7.14
CA ALA A 509 -16.87 -22.14 -8.37
C ALA A 509 -15.56 -22.72 -8.89
N ASP A 510 -15.53 -24.04 -9.04
CA ASP A 510 -14.43 -24.72 -9.71
C ASP A 510 -14.45 -24.41 -11.21
N LEU A 511 -13.26 -24.14 -11.74
CA LEU A 511 -13.05 -24.02 -13.18
C LEU A 511 -12.52 -25.35 -13.73
N PRO A 512 -13.04 -25.82 -14.87
CA PRO A 512 -12.61 -27.09 -15.46
C PRO A 512 -11.11 -27.07 -15.79
N GLY A 513 -10.41 -28.14 -15.42
CA GLY A 513 -9.02 -28.36 -15.82
C GLY A 513 -7.93 -27.89 -14.85
N GLY A 514 -8.28 -27.35 -13.67
CA GLY A 514 -7.33 -27.09 -12.57
C GLY A 514 -7.78 -27.62 -11.21
N LEU A 515 -7.15 -27.11 -10.16
CA LEU A 515 -7.42 -27.44 -8.76
C LEU A 515 -8.76 -26.86 -8.33
N SER A 516 -9.36 -27.47 -7.31
CA SER A 516 -10.59 -26.94 -6.73
C SER A 516 -10.30 -25.63 -5.99
N GLY A 517 -10.88 -24.52 -6.49
CA GLY A 517 -10.73 -23.19 -5.92
C GLY A 517 -11.15 -23.12 -4.45
N PRO A 518 -12.36 -23.56 -4.08
CA PRO A 518 -12.79 -23.66 -2.69
C PRO A 518 -11.80 -24.43 -1.80
N VAL A 519 -11.32 -25.60 -2.24
CA VAL A 519 -10.39 -26.42 -1.43
C VAL A 519 -9.04 -25.73 -1.26
N VAL A 520 -8.48 -25.13 -2.31
CA VAL A 520 -7.21 -24.38 -2.22
C VAL A 520 -7.34 -23.19 -1.26
N PHE A 521 -8.45 -22.44 -1.34
CA PHE A 521 -8.73 -21.34 -0.42
C PHE A 521 -8.79 -21.83 1.03
N VAL A 522 -9.59 -22.86 1.32
CA VAL A 522 -9.79 -23.36 2.68
C VAL A 522 -8.50 -23.97 3.24
N THR A 523 -7.71 -24.65 2.41
CA THR A 523 -6.40 -25.19 2.78
C THR A 523 -5.44 -24.07 3.15
N ALA A 524 -5.31 -23.05 2.30
CA ALA A 524 -4.43 -21.92 2.56
C ALA A 524 -4.88 -21.12 3.79
N TYR A 525 -6.19 -20.91 3.97
CA TYR A 525 -6.76 -20.32 5.18
C TYR A 525 -6.40 -21.15 6.42
N GLY A 526 -6.54 -22.47 6.34
CA GLY A 526 -6.13 -23.40 7.41
C GLY A 526 -4.65 -23.29 7.78
N VAL A 527 -3.76 -23.16 6.79
CA VAL A 527 -2.32 -22.94 7.04
C VAL A 527 -2.08 -21.61 7.76
N VAL A 528 -2.73 -20.51 7.33
CA VAL A 528 -2.63 -19.20 8.00
C VAL A 528 -3.06 -19.29 9.47
N ARG A 529 -4.17 -19.99 9.75
CA ARG A 529 -4.70 -20.22 11.10
C ARG A 529 -3.75 -21.10 11.92
N ALA A 530 -3.23 -22.17 11.33
CA ALA A 530 -2.30 -23.08 11.98
C ALA A 530 -0.99 -22.37 12.36
N LEU A 531 -0.41 -21.57 11.45
CA LEU A 531 0.79 -20.78 11.72
C LEU A 531 0.57 -19.77 12.86
N ASN A 532 -0.60 -19.13 12.92
CA ASN A 532 -0.96 -18.25 14.03
C ASN A 532 -1.02 -19.01 15.36
N LEU A 533 -1.70 -20.17 15.40
CA LEU A 533 -1.78 -21.02 16.59
C LEU A 533 -0.41 -21.56 17.02
N VAL A 534 0.44 -21.96 16.08
CA VAL A 534 1.81 -22.43 16.37
C VAL A 534 2.65 -21.28 16.92
N ALA A 535 2.53 -20.07 16.38
CA ALA A 535 3.22 -18.89 16.91
C ALA A 535 2.80 -18.62 18.37
N PHE A 536 1.50 -18.63 18.66
CA PHE A 536 1.00 -18.52 20.03
C PHE A 536 1.52 -19.66 20.93
N TRP A 537 1.52 -20.90 20.45
CA TRP A 537 2.02 -22.05 21.19
C TRP A 537 3.51 -21.91 21.54
N MET A 538 4.37 -21.55 20.58
CA MET A 538 5.81 -21.42 20.81
C MET A 538 6.14 -20.38 21.89
N ILE A 539 5.35 -19.30 21.93
CA ILE A 539 5.51 -18.21 22.88
C ILE A 539 5.00 -18.63 24.27
N THR A 540 3.89 -19.35 24.33
CA THR A 540 3.19 -19.69 25.58
C THR A 540 3.53 -21.06 26.17
N ARG A 541 4.31 -21.90 25.46
CA ARG A 541 4.60 -23.31 25.85
C ARG A 541 5.14 -23.51 27.27
N ARG A 542 5.78 -22.48 27.84
CA ARG A 542 6.39 -22.49 29.18
C ARG A 542 5.41 -22.16 30.31
N ASP A 543 4.20 -21.70 30.01
CA ASP A 543 3.21 -21.30 31.00
C ASP A 543 1.94 -22.16 30.89
N ARG A 544 1.57 -22.83 31.99
CA ARG A 544 0.43 -23.75 32.05
C ARG A 544 -0.91 -23.01 31.92
N ALA A 545 -1.00 -21.76 32.37
CA ALA A 545 -2.23 -20.96 32.30
C ALA A 545 -2.65 -20.65 30.85
N PHE A 546 -1.67 -20.54 29.94
CA PHE A 546 -1.92 -20.19 28.53
C PHE A 546 -2.25 -21.41 27.65
N ARG A 547 -2.00 -22.65 28.09
CA ARG A 547 -2.39 -23.86 27.32
C ARG A 547 -3.91 -23.97 27.15
N GLY A 548 -4.66 -23.65 28.20
CA GLY A 548 -6.14 -23.62 28.13
C GLY A 548 -6.65 -22.54 27.17
N GLN A 549 -5.94 -21.42 27.05
CA GLN A 549 -6.27 -20.36 26.09
C GLN A 549 -5.99 -20.80 24.64
N LEU A 550 -4.89 -21.52 24.40
CA LEU A 550 -4.59 -22.07 23.08
C LEU A 550 -5.69 -23.03 22.60
N VAL A 551 -6.20 -23.91 23.46
CA VAL A 551 -7.33 -24.80 23.11
C VAL A 551 -8.58 -24.00 22.78
N ARG A 552 -8.89 -22.94 23.55
CA ARG A 552 -10.01 -22.04 23.27
C ARG A 552 -9.88 -21.31 21.93
N LEU A 553 -8.67 -21.07 21.43
CA LEU A 553 -8.46 -20.54 20.07
C LEU A 553 -8.51 -21.63 18.99
N ALA A 554 -7.94 -22.80 19.28
CA ALA A 554 -7.79 -23.88 18.31
C ALA A 554 -9.13 -24.57 17.98
N VAL A 555 -10.00 -24.77 18.96
CA VAL A 555 -11.29 -25.48 18.76
C VAL A 555 -12.21 -24.73 17.79
N PRO A 556 -12.52 -23.42 17.98
CA PRO A 556 -13.32 -22.67 17.01
C PRO A 556 -12.67 -22.64 15.63
N ALA A 557 -11.34 -22.47 15.55
CA ALA A 557 -10.63 -22.48 14.28
C ALA A 557 -10.77 -23.84 13.55
N ALA A 558 -10.71 -24.96 14.27
CA ALA A 558 -10.92 -26.29 13.69
C ALA A 558 -12.38 -26.49 13.22
N VAL A 559 -13.36 -26.02 13.99
CA VAL A 559 -14.78 -26.07 13.60
C VAL A 559 -15.03 -25.24 12.34
N VAL A 560 -14.45 -24.04 12.26
CA VAL A 560 -14.53 -23.18 11.08
C VAL A 560 -13.95 -23.87 9.85
N LEU A 561 -12.76 -24.48 9.96
CA LEU A 561 -12.17 -25.22 8.85
C LEU A 561 -13.04 -26.41 8.43
N ALA A 562 -13.62 -27.15 9.38
CA ALA A 562 -14.53 -28.25 9.07
C ALA A 562 -15.78 -27.76 8.33
N LEU A 563 -16.38 -26.64 8.74
CA LEU A 563 -17.53 -26.02 8.07
C LEU A 563 -17.17 -25.56 6.66
N LEU A 564 -15.99 -24.95 6.47
CA LEU A 564 -15.54 -24.49 5.16
C LEU A 564 -15.19 -25.64 4.21
N TYR A 565 -14.56 -26.71 4.70
CA TYR A 565 -14.33 -27.92 3.90
C TYR A 565 -15.65 -28.63 3.55
N ALA A 566 -16.61 -28.67 4.49
CA ALA A 566 -17.94 -29.17 4.20
C ALA A 566 -18.63 -28.33 3.11
N ALA A 567 -18.48 -27.01 3.14
CA ALA A 567 -19.00 -26.12 2.11
C ALA A 567 -18.33 -26.35 0.75
N ALA A 568 -17.02 -26.59 0.72
CA ALA A 568 -16.27 -26.93 -0.48
C ALA A 568 -16.67 -28.29 -1.08
N ALA A 569 -17.10 -29.24 -0.24
CA ALA A 569 -17.54 -30.57 -0.66
C ALA A 569 -18.99 -30.61 -1.19
N VAL A 570 -19.78 -29.53 -1.06
CA VAL A 570 -21.15 -29.46 -1.59
C VAL A 570 -21.08 -29.51 -3.13
N PRO A 571 -21.70 -30.51 -3.79
CA PRO A 571 -21.69 -30.60 -5.25
C PRO A 571 -22.37 -29.39 -5.89
N GLN A 572 -21.84 -28.91 -7.01
CA GLN A 572 -22.49 -27.88 -7.80
C GLN A 572 -23.76 -28.47 -8.43
N THR A 573 -24.93 -28.11 -7.90
CA THR A 573 -26.23 -28.67 -8.30
C THR A 573 -26.76 -28.11 -9.62
N SER A 574 -26.19 -27.02 -10.12
CA SER A 574 -26.63 -26.30 -11.32
C SER A 574 -25.43 -25.91 -12.17
N THR A 575 -25.56 -26.06 -13.48
CA THR A 575 -24.60 -25.50 -14.46
C THR A 575 -24.77 -24.00 -14.63
N ASP A 576 -25.89 -23.43 -14.16
CA ASP A 576 -26.11 -21.99 -14.11
C ASP A 576 -25.14 -21.36 -13.10
N PRO A 577 -24.19 -20.50 -13.55
CA PRO A 577 -23.25 -19.81 -12.68
C PRO A 577 -23.95 -18.90 -11.66
N ASP A 578 -25.17 -18.42 -11.95
CA ASP A 578 -25.91 -17.46 -11.13
C ASP A 578 -26.79 -18.11 -10.06
N ALA A 579 -27.08 -19.41 -10.19
CA ALA A 579 -27.95 -20.14 -9.26
C ALA A 579 -27.42 -20.12 -7.81
N PHE A 580 -28.28 -19.66 -6.89
CA PHE A 580 -27.96 -19.56 -5.48
C PHE A 580 -27.91 -20.95 -4.82
N GLN A 581 -26.84 -21.23 -4.07
CA GLN A 581 -26.63 -22.51 -3.39
C GLN A 581 -26.79 -22.36 -1.87
N PRO A 582 -28.01 -22.53 -1.33
CA PRO A 582 -28.32 -22.16 0.05
C PRO A 582 -27.50 -22.94 1.09
N VAL A 583 -27.29 -24.24 0.88
CA VAL A 583 -26.51 -25.09 1.81
C VAL A 583 -25.07 -24.60 1.92
N ARG A 584 -24.42 -24.37 0.78
CA ARG A 584 -23.06 -23.84 0.73
C ARG A 584 -22.98 -22.47 1.39
N SER A 585 -23.85 -21.53 1.01
CA SER A 585 -23.89 -20.20 1.61
C SER A 585 -24.12 -20.23 3.12
N ALA A 586 -24.99 -21.12 3.61
CA ALA A 586 -25.26 -21.28 5.04
C ALA A 586 -24.03 -21.79 5.82
N LEU A 587 -23.27 -22.73 5.25
CA LEU A 587 -22.04 -23.25 5.87
C LEU A 587 -20.95 -22.17 5.98
N TRP A 588 -20.79 -21.33 4.94
CA TRP A 588 -19.87 -20.20 4.99
C TRP A 588 -20.30 -19.15 6.03
N VAL A 589 -21.59 -18.84 6.12
CA VAL A 589 -22.11 -17.93 7.16
C VAL A 589 -21.91 -18.52 8.55
N ALA A 590 -22.17 -19.82 8.74
CA ALA A 590 -21.95 -20.50 10.00
C ALA A 590 -20.47 -20.43 10.41
N ALA A 591 -19.54 -20.60 9.47
CA ALA A 591 -18.11 -20.42 9.72
C ALA A 591 -17.78 -19.01 10.23
N VAL A 592 -18.29 -17.95 9.57
CA VAL A 592 -18.12 -16.57 10.03
C VAL A 592 -18.72 -16.36 11.42
N VAL A 593 -19.94 -16.85 11.66
CA VAL A 593 -20.61 -16.73 12.96
C VAL A 593 -19.81 -17.41 14.08
N VAL A 594 -19.24 -18.59 13.83
CA VAL A 594 -18.41 -19.30 14.81
C VAL A 594 -17.13 -18.51 15.11
N ASP A 595 -16.44 -17.99 14.09
CA ASP A 595 -15.22 -17.19 14.30
C ASP A 595 -15.51 -15.94 15.16
N PHE A 596 -16.44 -15.11 14.71
CA PHE A 596 -16.75 -13.85 15.39
C PHE A 596 -17.42 -14.06 16.76
N GLY A 597 -18.33 -15.04 16.85
CA GLY A 597 -19.02 -15.40 18.07
C GLY A 597 -18.08 -16.00 19.13
N SER A 598 -17.15 -16.87 18.73
CA SER A 598 -16.15 -17.42 19.63
C SER A 598 -15.24 -16.33 20.21
N GLY A 599 -14.85 -15.34 19.39
CA GLY A 599 -14.13 -14.16 19.85
C GLY A 599 -14.80 -13.40 20.99
N TYR A 600 -16.12 -13.21 20.86
CA TYR A 600 -16.92 -12.51 21.86
C TYR A 600 -17.13 -13.35 23.13
N LEU A 601 -17.49 -14.62 22.96
CA LEU A 601 -17.88 -15.53 24.05
C LEU A 601 -16.68 -16.01 24.89
N LEU A 602 -15.54 -16.26 24.24
CA LEU A 602 -14.35 -16.78 24.93
C LEU A 602 -13.57 -15.71 25.70
N ASN A 603 -14.09 -14.48 25.73
CA ASN A 603 -13.76 -13.36 26.61
C ASN A 603 -12.26 -13.02 26.67
N ALA A 604 -11.87 -12.01 25.89
CA ALA A 604 -10.49 -11.54 25.74
C ALA A 604 -9.84 -10.91 27.00
N ARG A 605 -10.37 -11.15 28.21
CA ARG A 605 -9.86 -10.57 29.49
C ARG A 605 -8.39 -10.85 29.79
N HIS A 606 -7.74 -11.75 29.04
CA HIS A 606 -6.36 -12.15 29.27
C HIS A 606 -5.39 -11.81 28.11
N TRP A 607 -5.83 -11.12 27.06
CA TRP A 607 -4.96 -10.76 25.93
C TRP A 607 -4.39 -9.36 26.06
N LEU A 608 -3.09 -9.26 26.29
CA LEU A 608 -2.44 -7.97 26.60
C LEU A 608 -2.29 -7.10 25.35
N VAL A 609 -3.04 -5.99 25.30
CA VAL A 609 -2.72 -4.84 24.44
C VAL A 609 -1.67 -3.99 25.14
N ARG A 610 -0.40 -4.27 24.87
CA ARG A 610 0.74 -3.67 25.60
C ARG A 610 0.87 -2.17 25.35
N SER A 611 0.70 -1.75 24.09
CA SER A 611 0.79 -0.34 23.69
C SER A 611 -0.49 0.08 22.98
N ALA A 612 -1.15 1.10 23.52
CA ALA A 612 -2.35 1.68 22.92
C ALA A 612 -2.03 2.39 21.59
N GLU A 613 -0.87 3.01 21.49
CA GLU A 613 -0.37 3.66 20.28
C GLU A 613 -0.19 2.64 19.16
N HIS A 614 0.59 1.58 19.41
CA HIS A 614 0.81 0.52 18.44
C HIS A 614 -0.50 -0.12 17.97
N TRP A 615 -1.42 -0.41 18.89
CA TRP A 615 -2.72 -0.98 18.55
C TRP A 615 -3.56 -0.05 17.68
N ALA A 616 -3.70 1.21 18.08
CA ALA A 616 -4.46 2.18 17.30
C ALA A 616 -3.83 2.44 15.93
N ASP A 617 -2.49 2.48 15.86
CA ASP A 617 -1.77 2.65 14.60
C ASP A 617 -1.95 1.45 13.67
N ARG A 618 -1.97 0.20 14.17
CA ARG A 618 -2.22 -0.99 13.35
C ARG A 618 -3.55 -0.92 12.62
N PHE A 619 -4.60 -0.48 13.31
CA PHE A 619 -5.94 -0.30 12.76
C PHE A 619 -6.07 0.98 11.91
N GLY A 620 -5.32 2.03 12.23
CA GLY A 620 -5.18 3.19 11.35
C GLY A 620 -4.54 2.82 10.02
N LEU A 621 -3.44 2.07 10.05
CA LEU A 621 -2.71 1.66 8.86
C LEU A 621 -3.55 0.76 7.95
N ILE A 622 -4.30 -0.21 8.48
CA ILE A 622 -5.16 -1.04 7.62
C ILE A 622 -6.26 -0.23 6.93
N ILE A 623 -6.83 0.79 7.60
CA ILE A 623 -7.78 1.73 6.98
C ILE A 623 -7.08 2.53 5.87
N LEU A 624 -5.86 3.04 6.11
CA LEU A 624 -5.09 3.76 5.09
C LEU A 624 -4.86 2.88 3.85
N VAL A 625 -4.35 1.67 4.05
CA VAL A 625 -4.02 0.79 2.93
C VAL A 625 -5.28 0.32 2.21
N ALA A 626 -6.40 0.06 2.90
CA ALA A 626 -7.70 -0.22 2.27
C ALA A 626 -8.21 0.95 1.40
N LEU A 627 -8.08 2.20 1.87
CA LEU A 627 -8.37 3.38 1.05
C LEU A 627 -7.44 3.46 -0.18
N GLY A 628 -6.16 3.10 -0.02
CA GLY A 628 -5.22 2.94 -1.14
C GLY A 628 -5.68 1.88 -2.14
N GLY A 629 -6.20 0.74 -1.67
CA GLY A 629 -6.81 -0.30 -2.51
C GLY A 629 -7.99 0.22 -3.33
N ALA A 630 -8.80 1.14 -2.78
CA ALA A 630 -9.87 1.81 -3.54
C ALA A 630 -9.32 2.72 -4.65
N ILE A 631 -8.20 3.41 -4.42
CA ILE A 631 -7.50 4.21 -5.44
C ILE A 631 -6.97 3.32 -6.55
N VAL A 632 -6.27 2.23 -6.20
CA VAL A 632 -5.73 1.25 -7.17
C VAL A 632 -6.86 0.64 -8.00
N SER A 633 -7.95 0.20 -7.37
CA SER A 633 -9.14 -0.34 -8.06
C SER A 633 -9.76 0.67 -9.05
N THR A 634 -9.89 1.93 -8.62
CA THR A 634 -10.39 3.01 -9.49
C THR A 634 -9.45 3.23 -10.68
N GLY A 635 -8.13 3.27 -10.44
CA GLY A 635 -7.11 3.42 -11.46
C GLY A 635 -7.04 2.28 -12.49
N LEU A 636 -7.31 1.04 -12.07
CA LEU A 636 -7.42 -0.11 -12.99
C LEU A 636 -8.58 0.05 -13.99
N SER A 637 -9.62 0.82 -13.64
CA SER A 637 -10.79 1.05 -14.52
C SER A 637 -10.51 1.93 -15.72
N VAL A 638 -9.49 2.79 -15.61
CA VAL A 638 -9.08 3.74 -16.65
C VAL A 638 -7.93 3.23 -17.51
N THR A 639 -7.32 2.13 -17.09
CA THR A 639 -6.20 1.49 -17.80
C THR A 639 -6.67 1.04 -19.19
N ASN A 640 -5.82 1.23 -20.21
CA ASN A 640 -6.07 0.91 -21.63
C ASN A 640 -7.19 1.71 -22.32
N ARG A 641 -7.67 2.81 -21.72
CA ARG A 641 -8.63 3.72 -22.35
C ARG A 641 -7.99 5.04 -22.74
N ALA A 642 -8.64 5.78 -23.63
CA ALA A 642 -8.25 7.14 -23.97
C ALA A 642 -8.60 8.06 -22.81
N VAL A 643 -7.68 8.94 -22.40
CA VAL A 643 -7.95 9.87 -21.30
C VAL A 643 -8.94 10.93 -21.74
N SER A 644 -10.11 11.01 -21.10
CA SER A 644 -11.12 12.03 -21.39
C SER A 644 -11.35 12.98 -20.21
N THR A 645 -11.95 14.14 -20.48
CA THR A 645 -12.35 15.11 -19.45
C THR A 645 -13.29 14.48 -18.41
N MET A 646 -14.21 13.60 -18.84
CA MET A 646 -15.14 12.92 -17.93
C MET A 646 -14.41 11.94 -17.02
N MET A 647 -13.45 11.20 -17.56
CA MET A 647 -12.63 10.26 -16.79
C MET A 647 -11.75 10.99 -15.77
N VAL A 648 -11.14 12.12 -16.18
CA VAL A 648 -10.40 13.00 -15.26
C VAL A 648 -11.30 13.51 -14.14
N LEU A 649 -12.49 14.03 -14.47
CA LEU A 649 -13.43 14.55 -13.47
C LEU A 649 -13.91 13.45 -12.52
N ALA A 650 -14.26 12.27 -13.03
CA ALA A 650 -14.68 11.14 -12.21
C ALA A 650 -13.57 10.67 -11.26
N THR A 651 -12.33 10.62 -11.75
CA THR A 651 -11.14 10.23 -10.97
C THR A 651 -10.86 11.24 -9.85
N VAL A 652 -10.93 12.55 -10.15
CA VAL A 652 -10.76 13.61 -9.16
C VAL A 652 -11.87 13.58 -8.11
N LEU A 653 -13.13 13.41 -8.51
CA LEU A 653 -14.26 13.29 -7.58
C LEU A 653 -14.15 12.03 -6.71
N GLY A 654 -13.71 10.91 -7.28
CA GLY A 654 -13.42 9.68 -6.53
C GLY A 654 -12.34 9.89 -5.48
N LEU A 655 -11.26 10.63 -5.81
CA LEU A 655 -10.24 10.97 -4.83
C LEU A 655 -10.78 11.92 -3.75
N VAL A 656 -11.61 12.91 -4.08
CA VAL A 656 -12.28 13.77 -3.10
C VAL A 656 -13.13 12.95 -2.13
N LEU A 657 -13.85 11.94 -2.64
CA LEU A 657 -14.61 11.01 -1.83
C LEU A 657 -13.70 10.22 -0.86
N ILE A 658 -12.62 9.61 -1.37
CA ILE A 658 -11.67 8.85 -0.54
C ILE A 658 -10.98 9.76 0.49
N ALA A 659 -10.60 10.97 0.10
CA ALA A 659 -9.99 11.98 0.98
C ALA A 659 -10.94 12.40 2.11
N THR A 660 -12.23 12.56 1.82
CA THR A 660 -13.22 12.94 2.84
C THR A 660 -13.49 11.79 3.82
N LEU A 661 -13.48 10.52 3.37
CA LEU A 661 -13.50 9.35 4.27
C LEU A 661 -12.26 9.28 5.16
N TRP A 662 -11.08 9.55 4.59
CA TRP A 662 -9.83 9.68 5.35
C TRP A 662 -9.96 10.74 6.44
N TRP A 663 -10.52 11.91 6.10
CA TRP A 663 -10.72 13.01 7.05
C TRP A 663 -11.69 12.65 8.17
N ALA A 664 -12.79 11.97 7.84
CA ALA A 664 -13.80 11.59 8.81
C ALA A 664 -13.22 10.72 9.93
N TYR A 665 -12.27 9.83 9.61
CA TYR A 665 -11.67 8.92 10.59
C TYR A 665 -10.39 9.47 11.26
N PHE A 666 -9.44 10.02 10.50
CA PHE A 666 -8.11 10.36 11.03
C PHE A 666 -8.01 11.68 11.79
N ASP A 667 -8.92 12.62 11.55
CA ASP A 667 -8.80 13.96 12.11
C ASP A 667 -9.00 13.99 13.64
N VAL A 668 -10.04 13.31 14.15
CA VAL A 668 -10.35 13.25 15.60
C VAL A 668 -10.47 11.82 16.09
N ASP A 669 -11.16 10.95 15.35
CA ASP A 669 -11.71 9.71 15.91
C ASP A 669 -10.61 8.67 16.17
N ALA A 670 -9.67 8.50 15.24
CA ALA A 670 -8.51 7.63 15.41
C ALA A 670 -7.66 8.03 16.64
N THR A 671 -7.42 9.34 16.81
CA THR A 671 -6.64 9.84 17.96
C THR A 671 -7.39 9.65 19.27
N MET A 672 -8.70 9.95 19.31
CA MET A 672 -9.52 9.76 20.49
C MET A 672 -9.60 8.28 20.91
N GLY A 673 -9.69 7.37 19.94
CA GLY A 673 -9.64 5.93 20.19
C GLY A 673 -8.35 5.52 20.90
N GLN A 674 -7.20 5.96 20.39
CA GLN A 674 -5.90 5.70 21.02
C GLN A 674 -5.86 6.19 22.46
N ARG A 675 -6.25 7.46 22.69
CA ARG A 675 -6.29 8.04 24.05
C ARG A 675 -7.20 7.24 24.98
N ARG A 676 -8.34 6.77 24.46
CA ARG A 676 -9.29 5.99 25.26
C ARG A 676 -8.70 4.63 25.64
N VAL A 677 -8.08 3.91 24.70
CA VAL A 677 -7.40 2.64 24.99
C VAL A 677 -6.29 2.84 26.01
N GLN A 678 -5.50 3.92 25.88
CA GLN A 678 -4.42 4.27 26.81
C GLN A 678 -4.95 4.57 28.22
N SER A 679 -6.14 5.14 28.34
CA SER A 679 -6.78 5.48 29.63
C SER A 679 -7.31 4.27 30.42
N LEU A 680 -7.37 3.08 29.80
CA LEU A 680 -8.01 1.89 30.39
C LEU A 680 -7.00 0.89 30.93
N SER A 681 -7.40 0.19 32.00
CA SER A 681 -6.72 -0.99 32.55
C SER A 681 -6.78 -2.19 31.59
N ASP A 682 -5.83 -3.11 31.67
CA ASP A 682 -5.61 -4.19 30.70
C ASP A 682 -6.88 -4.99 30.33
N GLY A 683 -7.70 -5.39 31.31
CA GLY A 683 -8.93 -6.16 31.04
C GLY A 683 -9.99 -5.36 30.29
N GLN A 684 -10.16 -4.08 30.64
CA GLN A 684 -11.09 -3.16 29.96
C GLN A 684 -10.56 -2.74 28.59
N ARG A 685 -9.24 -2.55 28.49
CA ARG A 685 -8.49 -2.23 27.28
C ARG A 685 -8.70 -3.31 26.22
N SER A 686 -8.57 -4.58 26.60
CA SER A 686 -8.73 -5.73 25.70
C SER A 686 -10.17 -5.88 25.19
N ARG A 687 -11.16 -5.65 26.05
CA ARG A 687 -12.58 -5.67 25.64
C ARG A 687 -12.90 -4.52 24.67
N LEU A 688 -12.44 -3.31 24.96
CA LEU A 688 -12.63 -2.17 24.05
C LEU A 688 -11.90 -2.40 22.72
N ALA A 689 -10.70 -2.97 22.74
CA ALA A 689 -9.95 -3.35 21.55
C ALA A 689 -10.73 -4.32 20.67
N LEU A 690 -11.37 -5.35 21.23
CA LEU A 690 -12.23 -6.25 20.47
C LEU A 690 -13.46 -5.52 19.91
N GLU A 691 -14.23 -4.84 20.75
CA GLU A 691 -15.52 -4.27 20.36
C GLU A 691 -15.39 -3.07 19.42
N ALA A 692 -14.48 -2.13 19.73
CA ALA A 692 -14.30 -0.90 18.97
C ALA A 692 -13.36 -1.11 17.76
N TYR A 693 -12.28 -1.86 17.93
CA TYR A 693 -11.31 -2.04 16.85
C TYR A 693 -11.64 -3.25 15.98
N THR A 694 -11.79 -4.45 16.55
CA THR A 694 -12.03 -5.65 15.72
C THR A 694 -13.41 -5.64 15.05
N TYR A 695 -14.50 -5.28 15.73
CA TYR A 695 -15.84 -5.35 15.12
C TYR A 695 -16.25 -4.08 14.38
N ALA A 696 -16.08 -2.89 14.96
CA ALA A 696 -16.54 -1.68 14.28
C ALA A 696 -15.71 -1.34 13.03
N HIS A 697 -14.41 -1.66 13.02
CA HIS A 697 -13.60 -1.44 11.81
C HIS A 697 -13.91 -2.42 10.69
N LEU A 698 -14.41 -3.63 10.97
CA LEU A 698 -14.90 -4.50 9.91
C LEU A 698 -15.98 -3.80 9.09
N VAL A 699 -16.93 -3.13 9.75
CA VAL A 699 -18.01 -2.39 9.08
C VAL A 699 -17.43 -1.26 8.21
N MET A 700 -16.39 -0.57 8.71
CA MET A 700 -15.67 0.44 7.92
C MET A 700 -14.96 -0.15 6.70
N ILE A 701 -14.28 -1.28 6.85
CA ILE A 701 -13.56 -1.95 5.77
C ILE A 701 -14.52 -2.49 4.71
N ILE A 702 -15.66 -3.07 5.12
CA ILE A 702 -16.74 -3.41 4.19
C ILE A 702 -17.16 -2.15 3.42
N GLY A 703 -17.42 -1.04 4.11
CA GLY A 703 -17.75 0.23 3.50
C GLY A 703 -16.73 0.68 2.44
N ILE A 704 -15.43 0.63 2.75
CA ILE A 704 -14.34 0.99 1.83
C ILE A 704 -14.30 0.08 0.60
N VAL A 705 -14.45 -1.24 0.78
CA VAL A 705 -14.46 -2.21 -0.33
C VAL A 705 -15.66 -1.97 -1.26
N LEU A 706 -16.83 -1.61 -0.72
CA LEU A 706 -17.99 -1.26 -1.54
C LEU A 706 -17.82 0.09 -2.26
N VAL A 707 -17.20 1.08 -1.61
CA VAL A 707 -16.80 2.33 -2.28
C VAL A 707 -15.83 2.04 -3.42
N ALA A 708 -14.85 1.15 -3.21
CA ALA A 708 -13.91 0.74 -4.24
C ALA A 708 -14.63 0.11 -5.45
N LEU A 709 -15.57 -0.81 -5.20
CA LEU A 709 -16.41 -1.43 -6.24
C LEU A 709 -17.25 -0.39 -7.00
N GLY A 710 -17.92 0.49 -6.26
CA GLY A 710 -18.77 1.55 -6.81
C GLY A 710 -18.00 2.55 -7.66
N LEU A 711 -16.83 3.00 -7.19
CA LEU A 711 -15.93 3.89 -7.94
C LEU A 711 -15.40 3.20 -9.20
N ARG A 712 -14.94 1.95 -9.07
CA ARG A 712 -14.44 1.15 -10.19
C ARG A 712 -15.45 1.09 -11.33
N LYS A 713 -16.69 0.67 -11.05
CA LYS A 713 -17.74 0.58 -12.08
C LYS A 713 -18.20 1.94 -12.59
N THR A 714 -18.30 2.93 -11.70
CA THR A 714 -18.68 4.31 -12.08
C THR A 714 -17.71 4.90 -13.08
N VAL A 715 -16.40 4.82 -12.80
CA VAL A 715 -15.35 5.33 -13.68
C VAL A 715 -15.25 4.49 -14.96
N ALA A 716 -15.36 3.16 -14.86
CA ALA A 716 -15.33 2.25 -16.01
C ALA A 716 -16.48 2.44 -17.01
N GLU A 717 -17.54 3.17 -16.67
CA GLU A 717 -18.69 3.35 -17.56
C GLU A 717 -19.11 4.81 -17.72
N VAL A 718 -18.30 5.75 -17.23
CA VAL A 718 -18.61 7.19 -17.20
C VAL A 718 -18.88 7.77 -18.60
N GLU A 719 -18.19 7.25 -19.62
CA GLU A 719 -18.31 7.71 -21.01
C GLU A 719 -19.46 7.05 -21.78
N ARG A 720 -19.97 5.91 -21.29
CA ARG A 720 -21.00 5.14 -22.01
C ARG A 720 -22.41 5.54 -21.61
N PHE A 721 -22.61 5.89 -20.35
CA PHE A 721 -23.94 6.11 -19.78
C PHE A 721 -24.09 7.51 -19.20
N HIS A 722 -24.72 8.40 -19.98
CA HIS A 722 -24.98 9.79 -19.63
C HIS A 722 -26.39 10.04 -19.07
N GLY A 723 -27.28 9.04 -19.18
CA GLY A 723 -28.67 9.14 -18.71
C GLY A 723 -28.85 8.75 -17.24
N PRO A 724 -30.10 8.80 -16.73
CA PRO A 724 -30.46 8.33 -15.40
C PRO A 724 -30.05 6.87 -15.18
N VAL A 725 -29.42 6.60 -14.04
CA VAL A 725 -28.83 5.28 -13.74
C VAL A 725 -29.83 4.29 -13.13
N GLY A 726 -30.93 4.78 -12.56
CA GLY A 726 -31.88 3.94 -11.84
C GLY A 726 -31.29 3.37 -10.55
N TRP A 727 -31.80 2.22 -10.11
CA TRP A 727 -31.29 1.48 -8.94
C TRP A 727 -30.21 0.50 -9.38
N ASP A 728 -29.11 1.02 -9.92
CA ASP A 728 -27.99 0.20 -10.37
C ASP A 728 -27.00 -0.15 -9.24
N MET A 729 -26.25 -1.22 -9.46
CA MET A 729 -25.26 -1.74 -8.51
C MET A 729 -24.15 -0.72 -8.17
N PRO A 730 -23.57 0.02 -9.14
CA PRO A 730 -22.60 1.09 -8.87
C PRO A 730 -23.12 2.17 -7.92
N LEU A 731 -24.35 2.66 -8.11
CA LEU A 731 -24.96 3.65 -7.21
C LEU A 731 -25.11 3.08 -5.80
N LEU A 732 -25.69 1.87 -5.69
CA LEU A 732 -25.97 1.22 -4.41
C LEU A 732 -24.70 0.92 -3.62
N THR A 733 -23.65 0.44 -4.28
CA THR A 733 -22.36 0.14 -3.62
C THR A 733 -21.59 1.39 -3.24
N LEU A 734 -21.64 2.44 -4.06
CA LEU A 734 -20.98 3.70 -3.76
C LEU A 734 -21.63 4.40 -2.56
N PHE A 735 -22.95 4.64 -2.59
CA PHE A 735 -23.67 5.27 -1.47
C PHE A 735 -23.72 4.35 -0.25
N GLY A 736 -24.05 3.06 -0.45
CA GLY A 736 -24.11 2.08 0.63
C GLY A 736 -22.76 1.86 1.31
N GLY A 737 -21.66 1.90 0.55
CA GLY A 737 -20.31 1.82 1.08
C GLY A 737 -19.95 3.00 1.98
N VAL A 738 -20.25 4.24 1.55
CA VAL A 738 -20.07 5.44 2.39
C VAL A 738 -20.94 5.38 3.65
N ILE A 739 -22.21 4.98 3.51
CA ILE A 739 -23.14 4.84 4.63
C ILE A 739 -22.61 3.81 5.64
N LEU A 740 -22.16 2.64 5.17
CA LEU A 740 -21.58 1.61 6.03
C LEU A 740 -20.29 2.08 6.70
N PHE A 741 -19.42 2.80 5.98
CA PHE A 741 -18.23 3.41 6.58
C PHE A 741 -18.59 4.34 7.73
N LEU A 742 -19.53 5.28 7.51
CA LEU A 742 -19.98 6.21 8.54
C LEU A 742 -20.71 5.51 9.70
N LEU A 743 -21.43 4.42 9.45
CA LEU A 743 -22.05 3.60 10.49
C LEU A 743 -21.01 2.87 11.34
N GLY A 744 -20.00 2.27 10.71
CA GLY A 744 -18.88 1.60 11.38
C GLY A 744 -18.08 2.58 12.23
N ASP A 745 -17.79 3.76 11.70
CA ASP A 745 -17.14 4.82 12.45
C ASP A 745 -18.03 5.31 13.62
N LYS A 746 -19.33 5.52 13.40
CA LYS A 746 -20.26 5.90 14.48
C LYS A 746 -20.31 4.84 15.58
N LEU A 747 -20.29 3.55 15.20
CA LEU A 747 -20.21 2.44 16.15
C LEU A 747 -18.90 2.51 16.94
N PHE A 748 -17.77 2.75 16.27
CA PHE A 748 -16.47 2.98 16.90
C PHE A 748 -16.53 4.14 17.90
N TRP A 749 -17.02 5.30 17.47
CA TRP A 749 -17.18 6.51 18.31
C TRP A 749 -18.08 6.25 19.53
N TRP A 750 -19.21 5.57 19.34
CA TRP A 750 -20.12 5.21 20.42
C TRP A 750 -19.45 4.24 21.39
N ARG A 751 -18.70 3.23 20.94
CA ARG A 751 -17.97 2.34 21.85
C ARG A 751 -16.94 3.08 22.69
N ILE A 752 -16.18 4.01 22.11
CA ILE A 752 -15.11 4.73 22.83
C ILE A 752 -15.64 5.85 23.76
N THR A 753 -16.73 6.54 23.39
CA THR A 753 -17.23 7.71 24.13
C THR A 753 -18.60 7.54 24.80
N GLN A 754 -19.36 6.51 24.43
CA GLN A 754 -20.77 6.31 24.82
C GLN A 754 -21.69 7.50 24.46
N ARG A 755 -21.30 8.31 23.46
CA ARG A 755 -22.07 9.48 22.97
C ARG A 755 -22.35 9.37 21.48
N ILE A 756 -23.46 9.97 21.05
CA ILE A 756 -23.86 10.05 19.64
C ILE A 756 -23.58 11.47 19.13
N ARG A 757 -22.93 11.60 17.97
CA ARG A 757 -22.80 12.88 17.27
C ARG A 757 -23.99 13.06 16.31
N PRO A 758 -24.93 14.00 16.58
CA PRO A 758 -26.13 14.15 15.76
C PRO A 758 -25.79 14.50 14.30
N LEU A 759 -24.73 15.28 14.06
CA LEU A 759 -24.30 15.67 12.71
C LEU A 759 -24.00 14.45 11.81
N ARG A 760 -23.35 13.40 12.34
CA ARG A 760 -23.08 12.17 11.57
C ARG A 760 -24.35 11.34 11.31
N VAL A 761 -25.34 11.41 12.21
CA VAL A 761 -26.65 10.78 11.98
C VAL A 761 -27.39 11.49 10.86
N VAL A 762 -27.42 12.82 10.91
CA VAL A 762 -27.99 13.65 9.83
C VAL A 762 -27.29 13.34 8.51
N ALA A 763 -25.96 13.26 8.49
CA ALA A 763 -25.21 12.90 7.30
C ALA A 763 -25.66 11.55 6.71
N ILE A 764 -25.75 10.50 7.53
CA ILE A 764 -26.22 9.18 7.08
C ILE A 764 -27.64 9.25 6.51
N LEU A 765 -28.57 9.92 7.19
CA LEU A 765 -29.96 10.06 6.73
C LEU A 765 -30.04 10.87 5.42
N THR A 766 -29.25 11.94 5.30
CA THR A 766 -29.15 12.72 4.07
C THR A 766 -28.60 11.87 2.92
N LEU A 767 -27.58 11.05 3.14
CA LEU A 767 -27.03 10.17 2.10
C LEU A 767 -28.03 9.10 1.66
N ILE A 768 -28.83 8.54 2.57
CA ILE A 768 -29.92 7.62 2.24
C ILE A 768 -30.95 8.32 1.33
N ALA A 769 -31.38 9.53 1.69
CA ALA A 769 -32.31 10.30 0.87
C ALA A 769 -31.73 10.67 -0.50
N LEU A 770 -30.46 11.09 -0.55
CA LEU A 770 -29.75 11.42 -1.78
C LEU A 770 -29.57 10.21 -2.69
N THR A 771 -29.50 8.98 -2.16
CA THR A 771 -29.43 7.75 -2.97
C THR A 771 -30.64 7.67 -3.91
N ALA A 772 -31.86 7.89 -3.37
CA ALA A 772 -33.10 7.88 -4.15
C ALA A 772 -33.18 9.04 -5.16
N VAL A 773 -32.60 10.20 -4.86
CA VAL A 773 -32.53 11.33 -5.80
C VAL A 773 -31.54 11.01 -6.93
N CYS A 774 -30.42 10.37 -6.60
CA CYS A 774 -29.35 10.09 -7.57
C CYS A 774 -29.70 8.99 -8.58
N THR A 775 -30.77 8.22 -8.36
CA THR A 775 -31.28 7.30 -9.39
C THR A 775 -31.73 8.03 -10.66
N ARG A 776 -32.01 9.34 -10.56
CA ARG A 776 -32.52 10.17 -11.66
C ARG A 776 -31.45 10.95 -12.41
N VAL A 777 -30.18 10.84 -12.02
CA VAL A 777 -29.08 11.58 -12.65
C VAL A 777 -28.04 10.60 -13.21
N SER A 778 -27.06 11.14 -13.96
CA SER A 778 -25.94 10.36 -14.48
C SER A 778 -25.00 9.89 -13.36
N ARG A 779 -24.20 8.86 -13.62
CA ARG A 779 -23.22 8.34 -12.63
C ARG A 779 -22.25 9.40 -12.15
N LEU A 780 -21.78 10.24 -13.07
CA LEU A 780 -20.87 11.34 -12.75
C LEU A 780 -21.53 12.39 -11.86
N ALA A 781 -22.80 12.75 -12.15
CA ALA A 781 -23.56 13.66 -11.32
C ALA A 781 -23.84 13.06 -9.93
N GLY A 782 -24.19 11.77 -9.85
CA GLY A 782 -24.37 11.07 -8.57
C GLY A 782 -23.10 11.04 -7.73
N LEU A 783 -21.95 10.76 -8.35
CA LEU A 783 -20.64 10.83 -7.69
C LEU A 783 -20.31 12.27 -7.23
N ALA A 784 -20.59 13.28 -8.06
CA ALA A 784 -20.39 14.68 -7.70
C ALA A 784 -21.27 15.11 -6.51
N VAL A 785 -22.54 14.70 -6.49
CA VAL A 785 -23.48 14.96 -5.39
C VAL A 785 -22.99 14.30 -4.10
N LEU A 786 -22.55 13.03 -4.17
CA LEU A 786 -22.02 12.31 -3.03
C LEU A 786 -20.75 12.97 -2.47
N ALA A 787 -19.79 13.29 -3.34
CA ALA A 787 -18.55 13.96 -2.96
C ALA A 787 -18.81 15.36 -2.35
N ALA A 788 -19.72 16.14 -2.95
CA ALA A 788 -20.10 17.47 -2.45
C ALA A 788 -20.78 17.37 -1.08
N ALA A 789 -21.74 16.46 -0.91
CA ALA A 789 -22.44 16.25 0.35
C ALA A 789 -21.45 15.84 1.46
N LEU A 790 -20.59 14.86 1.21
CA LEU A 790 -19.62 14.39 2.20
C LEU A 790 -18.58 15.46 2.54
N THR A 791 -18.14 16.25 1.56
CA THR A 791 -17.25 17.40 1.78
C THR A 791 -17.92 18.46 2.66
N ALA A 792 -19.18 18.79 2.40
CA ALA A 792 -19.95 19.75 3.21
C ALA A 792 -20.10 19.26 4.66
N PHE A 793 -20.38 17.96 4.86
CA PHE A 793 -20.44 17.37 6.20
C PHE A 793 -19.08 17.36 6.91
N ALA A 794 -18.00 17.00 6.21
CA ALA A 794 -16.65 17.04 6.77
C ALA A 794 -16.23 18.47 7.18
N LEU A 795 -16.64 19.48 6.41
CA LEU A 795 -16.41 20.88 6.75
C LEU A 795 -17.24 21.31 7.97
N ALA A 796 -18.53 20.98 8.00
CA ALA A 796 -19.42 21.26 9.13
C ALA A 796 -18.90 20.59 10.42
N GLU A 797 -18.46 19.34 10.32
CA GLU A 797 -17.89 18.61 11.45
C GLU A 797 -16.58 19.25 11.91
N THR A 798 -15.76 19.69 10.96
CA THR A 798 -14.51 20.40 11.25
C THR A 798 -14.72 21.67 12.03
N ILE A 799 -15.81 22.38 11.76
CA ILE A 799 -16.19 23.58 12.50
C ILE A 799 -16.71 23.20 13.89
N SER A 800 -17.57 22.17 13.98
CA SER A 800 -18.18 21.73 15.25
C SER A 800 -17.16 21.16 16.25
N THR A 801 -16.09 20.51 15.79
CA THR A 801 -15.10 19.83 16.62
C THR A 801 -13.88 20.69 16.97
N ARG A 802 -13.89 22.00 16.65
CA ARG A 802 -12.74 22.90 16.88
C ARG A 802 -12.22 22.89 18.31
N GLN A 803 -13.10 22.85 19.31
CA GLN A 803 -12.72 22.82 20.73
C GLN A 803 -12.06 21.48 21.09
N VAL A 804 -12.64 20.37 20.65
CA VAL A 804 -12.10 19.02 20.85
C VAL A 804 -10.73 18.87 20.17
N ARG A 805 -10.55 19.38 18.95
CA ARG A 805 -9.26 19.40 18.27
C ARG A 805 -8.19 20.18 19.02
N ARG A 806 -8.54 21.27 19.71
CA ARG A 806 -7.58 22.01 20.54
C ARG A 806 -7.13 21.17 21.73
N ALA A 807 -8.07 20.54 22.43
CA ALA A 807 -7.76 19.65 23.57
C ALA A 807 -6.97 18.39 23.15
N ILE A 808 -7.19 17.87 21.94
CA ILE A 808 -6.45 16.71 21.40
C ILE A 808 -5.02 17.09 20.93
N ARG A 809 -4.71 18.37 20.77
CA ARG A 809 -3.37 18.81 20.36
C ARG A 809 -2.40 18.98 21.53
N GLU A 810 -2.89 18.94 22.77
CA GLU A 810 -2.03 18.92 23.96
C GLU A 810 -1.41 17.52 24.12
N PRO A 811 -0.08 17.43 24.35
CA PRO A 811 0.60 16.15 24.50
C PRO A 811 0.08 15.41 25.74
N LEU A 812 -0.14 14.10 25.59
CA LEU A 812 -0.39 13.23 26.74
C LEU A 812 0.91 13.02 27.51
N VAL A 813 0.81 12.89 28.84
CA VAL A 813 1.93 12.44 29.68
C VAL A 813 2.40 11.07 29.16
N PRO A 814 3.71 10.86 28.89
CA PRO A 814 4.22 9.60 28.37
C PRO A 814 3.85 8.41 29.26
N GLU A 815 3.55 7.25 28.67
CA GLU A 815 3.23 6.01 29.39
C GLU A 815 4.38 5.57 30.33
N SER A 816 5.62 5.98 30.00
CA SER A 816 6.83 5.78 30.81
C SER A 816 6.90 6.60 32.10
N ALA A 817 5.96 7.51 32.36
CA ALA A 817 5.92 8.32 33.58
C ALA A 817 5.11 7.68 34.71
N THR A 818 4.56 6.48 34.52
CA THR A 818 3.96 5.72 35.64
C THR A 818 5.07 5.10 36.49
N PRO A 819 5.19 5.46 37.79
CA PRO A 819 6.19 4.84 38.65
C PRO A 819 5.92 3.33 38.73
N PRO A 820 6.95 2.48 38.84
CA PRO A 820 6.75 1.04 38.98
C PRO A 820 5.83 0.82 40.18
N LEU A 821 4.72 0.12 39.92
CA LEU A 821 3.80 -0.34 40.95
C LEU A 821 4.63 -0.96 42.08
N ARG A 822 4.65 -0.30 43.25
CA ARG A 822 5.23 -0.87 44.46
C ARG A 822 4.50 -2.19 44.70
N LYS A 823 5.25 -3.28 44.64
CA LYS A 823 4.80 -4.57 45.16
C LYS A 823 4.52 -4.39 46.65
N HIS A 824 3.26 -4.45 47.04
CA HIS A 824 2.84 -4.80 48.38
C HIS A 824 1.88 -5.98 48.25
#